data_AF-A0A6S7F651-F1
#
_entry.id   AF-A0A6S7F651-F1
#
_cell.length_a   1.000
_cell.length_b   1.000
_cell.length_c   1.000
_cell.angle_alpha   90.00
_cell.angle_beta   90.00
_cell.angle_gamma   90.00
#
_symmetry.space_group_name_H-M   'P 1'
#
loop_
_entity.id
_entity.type
_entity.pdbx_description
1 polymer ?
#
loop_
_entity_poly.entity_id
_entity_poly.type
_entity_poly.pdbx_seq_one_letter_code
_entity_poly.pdbx_strand_id
1 'polypeptide(L)'
;MKSRAIRTTRLACALAALGASLSAHAQYSYCIDEKPYSVAADDDISPYANGCIRTLADQRAAVLLPSALVNINRVPPDQSLRRHAWGFLDQNGRLAISPIFEAVGDFRHGLAAVKWQGKWGFIDTKGRMAVPPRYDAVQDYAEIGLAVVTQDGRYQLIDRKGQPVGEPLDESVRSLHLGAGVPALATVEYKPEYRSSTGERRYSDAGVSIVKSYGNGLYIAMNGEGRYGLTDRDWKWVVQPDYQDISVPGEDGSMAVAYSETHALLLDHEGKPVGADQGYRSLMPVTKAFWSAELSRNSYVVLDSGGKPVITLKSAEAQESQRYGDAIVYPSGGKQMALIPGRSEPLTLGAGLFVAENQNGYVLFSNEERVPVGLLTPMGNWLHGETAPAWVKDIGRMVVSQGKLWLFKQEGELLNVLDDEGRALLKPETVEAAKSRSLRELPLDLPGSALGLLAQDHCQCAEGGAGLLLADGGIASDPGWSNIIPLDGSDEDYGLQAEAEAAGLKAEQLRYAAQTADGLLLLDAMGKPMDLPVQQHIGPFRHGYAQAYAGGASRMLDRSGKTYDLPRDFFEAQIVAPGVVRFLKTAAEGSPWGLYDFVAGKEIAAPAFQDIGIFQDGQAVASLGQDRVGIIDLHGKWIVPSSHHSAERITAQVWKLRQAGPQQNEYERPAAVFNAQGRALTAFRPKLSVGVDSDGSIAASDDQRRWVITPDGSDAVDMEDADYVRMGEWTVLRRAPRAGYLDDQGQWRIKPFSAVAGTFRGAPARALLTGEDGPRLIDDQGKIVTALPAGEWRWPQGSDMLLRHYYSGNREMTDYTGLDGKKRLSVEGHASGFSEGRAVARVSNRGMRAVDDKGALTGPAFDSLGPLREGLAPVGVDSGYGYVDAQGKMAIAADYRVVAPFQNGRAVVSTLDASMIIDPTGRQVARVEMECGVRTLYGSHNQRLWPLSLPSRCAR
;
A
#
# COMPACT_ATOMS: atom_id res chain seq x y z
N MET A 1 -55.70 16.17 -57.89
CA MET A 1 -55.74 14.87 -57.18
C MET A 1 -54.31 14.34 -57.06
N LYS A 2 -53.63 14.55 -55.92
CA LYS A 2 -53.12 13.54 -54.94
C LYS A 2 -52.22 12.44 -55.57
N SER A 3 -50.98 12.13 -55.14
CA SER A 3 -50.22 12.49 -53.92
C SER A 3 -48.70 12.15 -53.97
N ARG A 4 -47.88 13.00 -53.31
CA ARG A 4 -46.68 12.75 -52.45
C ARG A 4 -45.50 11.94 -53.03
N ALA A 5 -44.37 12.53 -53.46
CA ALA A 5 -43.29 13.18 -52.68
C ALA A 5 -42.76 12.40 -51.46
N ILE A 6 -41.61 11.73 -51.63
CA ILE A 6 -40.65 11.43 -50.57
C ILE A 6 -39.33 12.12 -50.96
N ARG A 7 -38.97 13.13 -50.17
CA ARG A 7 -37.63 13.72 -50.10
C ARG A 7 -36.74 12.78 -49.29
N THR A 8 -35.63 12.32 -49.84
CA THR A 8 -34.45 11.92 -49.07
C THR A 8 -33.28 12.79 -49.52
N THR A 9 -32.84 13.61 -48.58
CA THR A 9 -31.91 14.71 -48.73
C THR A 9 -30.48 14.23 -48.60
N ARG A 10 -29.65 14.67 -49.55
CA ARG A 10 -28.26 15.13 -49.38
C ARG A 10 -27.55 14.71 -48.08
N LEU A 11 -26.71 13.68 -48.14
CA LEU A 11 -25.48 13.59 -47.32
C LEU A 11 -24.42 12.64 -47.93
N ALA A 12 -24.46 12.40 -49.25
CA ALA A 12 -23.52 11.52 -49.95
C ALA A 12 -22.60 12.25 -50.96
N CYS A 13 -22.73 13.57 -51.10
CA CYS A 13 -21.88 14.40 -51.98
C CYS A 13 -21.42 15.67 -51.25
N ALA A 14 -20.65 15.49 -50.19
CA ALA A 14 -19.65 16.43 -49.68
C ALA A 14 -18.80 15.63 -48.68
N LEU A 15 -17.47 15.74 -48.77
CA LEU A 15 -16.45 14.93 -48.06
C LEU A 15 -15.97 13.66 -48.80
N ALA A 16 -15.80 13.76 -50.12
CA ALA A 16 -14.89 12.90 -50.89
C ALA A 16 -13.63 13.69 -51.27
N ALA A 17 -12.86 14.10 -50.28
CA ALA A 17 -11.51 14.63 -50.46
C ALA A 17 -10.75 14.40 -49.15
N LEU A 18 -10.05 13.28 -49.08
CA LEU A 18 -8.82 13.00 -48.33
C LEU A 18 -8.67 11.48 -48.29
N GLY A 19 -7.74 10.97 -49.09
CA GLY A 19 -7.40 9.56 -49.12
C GLY A 19 -6.78 9.14 -47.79
N ALA A 20 -7.46 8.23 -47.09
CA ALA A 20 -6.86 7.48 -46.00
C ALA A 20 -6.74 6.01 -46.45
N SER A 21 -5.52 5.50 -46.43
CA SER A 21 -5.20 4.10 -46.66
C SER A 21 -5.71 3.26 -45.48
N LEU A 22 -6.68 2.38 -45.74
CA LEU A 22 -7.15 1.36 -44.80
C LEU A 22 -6.09 0.26 -44.69
N SER A 23 -5.39 0.21 -43.57
CA SER A 23 -4.56 -0.94 -43.17
C SER A 23 -5.16 -1.55 -41.91
N ALA A 24 -5.95 -2.61 -42.06
CA ALA A 24 -6.33 -3.50 -40.97
C ALA A 24 -5.75 -4.89 -41.25
N HIS A 25 -4.95 -5.40 -40.31
CA HIS A 25 -4.50 -6.78 -40.29
C HIS A 25 -5.55 -7.60 -39.52
N ALA A 26 -6.24 -8.48 -40.21
CA ALA A 26 -7.12 -9.47 -39.57
C ALA A 26 -6.52 -10.87 -39.84
N GLN A 27 -6.38 -11.65 -38.77
CA GLN A 27 -5.90 -13.03 -38.80
C GLN A 27 -6.89 -13.95 -39.53
N TYR A 28 -6.34 -15.00 -40.12
CA TYR A 28 -7.01 -15.99 -40.95
C TYR A 28 -7.87 -16.93 -40.11
N SER A 29 -9.16 -17.05 -40.45
CA SER A 29 -9.94 -18.24 -40.12
C SER A 29 -11.02 -18.47 -41.19
N TYR A 30 -11.34 -19.74 -41.41
CA TYR A 30 -12.57 -20.18 -42.05
C TYR A 30 -13.76 -19.56 -41.30
N CYS A 31 -15.01 -19.77 -41.72
CA CYS A 31 -16.17 -19.39 -40.88
C CYS A 31 -16.18 -20.07 -39.48
N ILE A 32 -15.18 -20.91 -39.22
CA ILE A 32 -14.88 -21.65 -38.00
C ILE A 32 -13.46 -21.27 -37.59
N ASP A 33 -13.27 -20.77 -36.37
CA ASP A 33 -11.95 -20.62 -35.75
C ASP A 33 -11.66 -21.92 -34.99
N GLU A 34 -10.77 -22.77 -35.50
CA GLU A 34 -10.34 -23.99 -34.79
C GLU A 34 -9.40 -23.60 -33.64
N LYS A 35 -9.98 -23.17 -32.51
CA LYS A 35 -9.27 -23.20 -31.23
C LYS A 35 -9.60 -24.49 -30.49
N PRO A 36 -8.60 -25.23 -29.96
CA PRO A 36 -8.86 -26.41 -29.16
C PRO A 36 -9.49 -25.99 -27.82
N TYR A 37 -10.70 -26.46 -27.51
CA TYR A 37 -11.38 -26.17 -26.25
C TYR A 37 -11.60 -27.44 -25.43
N SER A 38 -11.38 -27.31 -24.11
CA SER A 38 -11.60 -28.34 -23.10
C SER A 38 -13.08 -28.44 -22.73
N VAL A 39 -13.54 -29.67 -22.48
CA VAL A 39 -14.93 -30.00 -22.13
C VAL A 39 -15.19 -29.75 -20.64
N ALA A 40 -14.97 -28.52 -20.16
CA ALA A 40 -15.39 -28.09 -18.84
C ALA A 40 -16.73 -27.34 -18.96
N ALA A 41 -17.69 -27.72 -18.13
CA ALA A 41 -19.06 -27.23 -18.13
C ALA A 41 -19.17 -25.85 -17.43
N ASP A 42 -18.32 -24.92 -17.85
CA ASP A 42 -18.34 -23.53 -17.41
C ASP A 42 -18.90 -22.60 -18.48
N ASP A 43 -19.77 -21.72 -17.99
CA ASP A 43 -20.68 -20.87 -18.75
C ASP A 43 -19.95 -19.76 -19.54
N ASP A 44 -20.64 -19.31 -20.60
CA ASP A 44 -20.45 -18.06 -21.36
C ASP A 44 -19.55 -17.99 -22.61
N ILE A 45 -18.89 -19.06 -23.04
CA ILE A 45 -18.47 -19.17 -24.45
C ILE A 45 -19.01 -20.47 -25.02
N SER A 46 -20.16 -20.34 -25.68
CA SER A 46 -20.79 -21.38 -26.47
C SER A 46 -19.75 -22.06 -27.39
N PRO A 47 -19.56 -23.39 -27.36
CA PRO A 47 -18.76 -24.13 -28.34
C PRO A 47 -19.34 -24.04 -29.76
N TYR A 48 -20.37 -23.21 -29.95
CA TYR A 48 -21.19 -23.10 -31.13
C TYR A 48 -21.07 -21.74 -31.85
N ALA A 49 -19.95 -21.04 -31.73
CA ALA A 49 -19.74 -19.74 -32.37
C ALA A 49 -19.35 -19.86 -33.86
N ASN A 50 -20.09 -19.16 -34.72
CA ASN A 50 -19.85 -19.01 -36.15
C ASN A 50 -19.19 -17.64 -36.43
N GLY A 51 -18.07 -17.61 -37.15
CA GLY A 51 -17.32 -16.39 -37.47
C GLY A 51 -17.88 -15.52 -38.60
N CYS A 52 -18.89 -15.98 -39.36
CA CYS A 52 -19.40 -15.32 -40.57
C CYS A 52 -20.78 -14.66 -40.42
N ILE A 53 -21.66 -15.24 -39.60
CA ILE A 53 -22.97 -14.68 -39.21
C ILE A 53 -23.06 -14.78 -37.68
N ARG A 54 -23.38 -13.67 -37.00
CA ARG A 54 -23.66 -13.68 -35.56
C ARG A 54 -25.14 -13.94 -35.27
N THR A 55 -25.44 -14.39 -34.06
CA THR A 55 -26.81 -14.62 -33.59
C THR A 55 -27.68 -13.37 -33.75
N LEU A 56 -28.98 -13.59 -33.99
CA LEU A 56 -29.94 -12.50 -34.13
C LEU A 56 -30.13 -11.79 -32.77
N ALA A 57 -29.77 -10.51 -32.70
CA ALA A 57 -29.99 -9.64 -31.54
C ALA A 57 -30.83 -8.44 -31.99
N ASP A 58 -31.91 -8.12 -31.27
CA ASP A 58 -32.91 -7.10 -31.67
C ASP A 58 -33.29 -7.13 -33.16
N GLN A 59 -33.58 -8.35 -33.67
CA GLN A 59 -33.99 -8.62 -35.04
C GLN A 59 -32.92 -8.33 -36.11
N ARG A 60 -31.64 -8.23 -35.72
CA ARG A 60 -30.51 -8.03 -36.63
C ARG A 60 -29.39 -9.02 -36.34
N ALA A 61 -28.80 -9.56 -37.40
CA ALA A 61 -27.65 -10.46 -37.30
C ALA A 61 -26.45 -9.80 -37.99
N ALA A 62 -25.35 -9.59 -37.29
CA ALA A 62 -24.13 -9.06 -37.89
C ALA A 62 -23.57 -10.09 -38.89
N VAL A 63 -23.13 -9.61 -40.05
CA VAL A 63 -22.59 -10.46 -41.11
C VAL A 63 -21.36 -9.82 -41.73
N LEU A 64 -20.31 -10.62 -41.95
CA LEU A 64 -19.06 -10.16 -42.56
C LEU A 64 -19.04 -10.52 -44.05
N LEU A 65 -19.19 -9.51 -44.91
CA LEU A 65 -19.34 -9.65 -46.36
C LEU A 65 -18.34 -8.76 -47.11
N PRO A 66 -18.16 -8.93 -48.43
CA PRO A 66 -17.40 -7.99 -49.24
C PRO A 66 -17.99 -6.59 -49.09
N SER A 67 -17.13 -5.61 -48.86
CA SER A 67 -17.50 -4.21 -48.60
C SER A 67 -18.23 -3.61 -49.79
N ALA A 68 -19.32 -2.90 -49.52
CA ALA A 68 -20.06 -2.16 -50.54
C ALA A 68 -19.27 -0.98 -51.14
N LEU A 69 -18.13 -0.61 -50.54
CA LEU A 69 -17.27 0.48 -50.99
C LEU A 69 -16.18 0.03 -51.96
N VAL A 70 -15.97 -1.27 -52.12
CA VAL A 70 -14.86 -1.82 -52.89
C VAL A 70 -15.36 -2.53 -54.14
N ASN A 71 -14.74 -2.24 -55.28
CA ASN A 71 -15.05 -2.94 -56.52
C ASN A 71 -14.48 -4.37 -56.50
N ILE A 72 -15.38 -5.36 -56.61
CA ILE A 72 -15.09 -6.79 -56.52
C ILE A 72 -14.81 -7.47 -57.86
N ASN A 73 -14.78 -6.73 -58.98
CA ASN A 73 -14.62 -7.31 -60.33
C ASN A 73 -13.23 -7.91 -60.61
N ARG A 74 -12.27 -7.81 -59.68
CA ARG A 74 -10.93 -8.42 -59.79
C ARG A 74 -10.70 -9.33 -58.58
N VAL A 75 -10.37 -10.61 -58.82
CA VAL A 75 -9.90 -11.57 -57.81
C VAL A 75 -8.50 -11.14 -57.37
N PRO A 76 -8.28 -10.70 -56.12
CA PRO A 76 -6.94 -10.41 -55.61
C PRO A 76 -6.20 -11.72 -55.30
N PRO A 77 -4.88 -11.79 -55.53
CA PRO A 77 -4.08 -12.94 -55.13
C PRO A 77 -3.79 -12.98 -53.61
N ASP A 78 -4.05 -11.91 -52.86
CA ASP A 78 -3.84 -11.86 -51.41
C ASP A 78 -5.13 -12.20 -50.66
N GLN A 79 -5.07 -13.16 -49.76
CA GLN A 79 -6.18 -13.63 -48.95
C GLN A 79 -6.54 -12.64 -47.81
N SER A 80 -6.29 -11.34 -47.97
CA SER A 80 -6.48 -10.34 -46.92
C SER A 80 -7.95 -9.86 -46.84
N LEU A 81 -8.48 -9.76 -45.62
CA LEU A 81 -9.82 -9.19 -45.34
C LEU A 81 -9.92 -7.68 -45.64
N ARG A 82 -8.94 -7.06 -46.31
CA ARG A 82 -8.89 -5.63 -46.68
C ARG A 82 -10.06 -5.12 -47.53
N ARG A 83 -10.93 -6.03 -47.99
CA ARG A 83 -12.14 -5.74 -48.78
C ARG A 83 -13.43 -6.21 -48.13
N HIS A 84 -13.41 -6.72 -46.90
CA HIS A 84 -14.62 -7.12 -46.19
C HIS A 84 -15.02 -6.04 -45.18
N ALA A 85 -16.32 -5.94 -44.96
CA ALA A 85 -16.89 -5.03 -43.99
C ALA A 85 -18.11 -5.68 -43.34
N TRP A 86 -18.42 -5.20 -42.14
CA TRP A 86 -19.57 -5.65 -41.39
C TRP A 86 -20.83 -4.94 -41.85
N GLY A 87 -21.89 -5.72 -42.05
CA GLY A 87 -23.26 -5.26 -42.27
C GLY A 87 -24.22 -6.04 -41.37
N PHE A 88 -25.52 -5.88 -41.60
CA PHE A 88 -26.54 -6.57 -40.80
C PHE A 88 -27.65 -7.16 -41.66
N LEU A 89 -28.04 -8.39 -41.33
CA LEU A 89 -29.20 -9.07 -41.87
C LEU A 89 -30.44 -8.79 -41.02
N ASP A 90 -31.62 -8.78 -41.62
CA ASP A 90 -32.90 -8.85 -40.89
C ASP A 90 -33.24 -10.29 -40.47
N GLN A 91 -34.31 -10.45 -39.70
CA GLN A 91 -34.85 -11.76 -39.29
C GLN A 91 -35.27 -12.70 -40.43
N ASN A 92 -35.37 -12.19 -41.66
CA ASN A 92 -35.69 -12.95 -42.87
C ASN A 92 -34.43 -13.23 -43.71
N GLY A 93 -33.24 -12.95 -43.17
CA GLY A 93 -31.97 -13.21 -43.84
C GLY A 93 -31.62 -12.22 -44.94
N ARG A 94 -32.37 -11.11 -45.08
CA ARG A 94 -32.10 -10.10 -46.09
C ARG A 94 -31.09 -9.08 -45.57
N LEU A 95 -30.23 -8.57 -46.45
CA LEU A 95 -29.29 -7.52 -46.11
C LEU A 95 -30.03 -6.21 -45.79
N ALA A 96 -30.14 -5.89 -44.50
CA ALA A 96 -30.85 -4.71 -43.99
C ALA A 96 -29.93 -3.48 -43.93
N ILE A 97 -28.66 -3.69 -43.58
CA ILE A 97 -27.64 -2.63 -43.50
C ILE A 97 -26.42 -3.11 -44.27
N SER A 98 -26.00 -2.32 -45.27
CA SER A 98 -24.92 -2.69 -46.18
C SER A 98 -23.59 -2.90 -45.44
N PRO A 99 -22.74 -3.84 -45.91
CA PRO A 99 -21.45 -4.09 -45.31
C PRO A 99 -20.49 -2.94 -45.62
N ILE A 100 -20.38 -1.98 -44.70
CA ILE A 100 -19.47 -0.84 -44.82
C ILE A 100 -18.60 -0.65 -43.58
N PHE A 101 -19.00 -1.19 -42.42
CA PHE A 101 -18.30 -0.91 -41.16
C PHE A 101 -17.03 -1.74 -40.99
N GLU A 102 -16.01 -1.12 -40.38
CA GLU A 102 -14.73 -1.77 -40.06
C GLU A 102 -14.89 -2.81 -38.94
N ALA A 103 -15.75 -2.51 -37.98
CA ALA A 103 -16.13 -3.39 -36.86
C ALA A 103 -17.54 -3.02 -36.38
N VAL A 104 -18.24 -4.00 -35.79
CA VAL A 104 -19.58 -3.80 -35.22
C VAL A 104 -19.76 -4.58 -33.92
N GLY A 105 -20.50 -4.01 -32.98
CA GLY A 105 -21.17 -4.71 -31.89
C GLY A 105 -22.50 -5.30 -32.36
N ASP A 106 -23.14 -6.09 -31.51
CA ASP A 106 -24.46 -6.63 -31.79
C ASP A 106 -25.54 -5.59 -31.45
N PHE A 107 -26.72 -5.72 -32.06
CA PHE A 107 -27.82 -4.83 -31.70
C PHE A 107 -28.33 -5.17 -30.29
N ARG A 108 -28.28 -4.19 -29.38
CA ARG A 108 -28.81 -4.29 -28.02
C ARG A 108 -29.62 -3.06 -27.68
N HIS A 109 -30.81 -3.27 -27.14
CA HIS A 109 -31.76 -2.24 -26.78
C HIS A 109 -32.02 -1.19 -27.89
N GLY A 110 -32.00 -1.65 -29.16
CA GLY A 110 -32.29 -0.87 -30.37
C GLY A 110 -31.11 -0.17 -31.04
N LEU A 111 -29.89 -0.30 -30.51
CA LEU A 111 -28.67 0.33 -31.04
C LEU A 111 -27.54 -0.69 -31.24
N ALA A 112 -26.64 -0.44 -32.18
CA ALA A 112 -25.41 -1.21 -32.35
C ALA A 112 -24.19 -0.28 -32.43
N ALA A 113 -23.12 -0.63 -31.73
CA ALA A 113 -21.83 0.04 -31.86
C ALA A 113 -21.25 -0.23 -33.25
N VAL A 114 -20.74 0.79 -33.93
CA VAL A 114 -20.09 0.64 -35.24
C VAL A 114 -18.81 1.45 -35.33
N LYS A 115 -17.79 0.86 -35.93
CA LYS A 115 -16.54 1.55 -36.26
C LYS A 115 -16.53 1.96 -37.73
N TRP A 116 -16.31 3.24 -37.96
CA TRP A 116 -16.29 3.85 -39.28
C TRP A 116 -15.23 4.95 -39.32
N GLN A 117 -14.32 4.87 -40.31
CA GLN A 117 -13.18 5.79 -40.45
C GLN A 117 -12.32 5.85 -39.19
N GLY A 118 -12.05 4.70 -38.58
CA GLY A 118 -11.20 4.59 -37.40
C GLY A 118 -11.84 4.99 -36.06
N LYS A 119 -13.05 5.57 -36.05
CA LYS A 119 -13.75 5.99 -34.82
C LYS A 119 -15.03 5.19 -34.59
N TRP A 120 -15.45 5.10 -33.34
CA TRP A 120 -16.68 4.42 -32.93
C TRP A 120 -17.84 5.39 -32.76
N GLY A 121 -19.02 4.94 -33.18
CA GLY A 121 -20.32 5.56 -32.98
C GLY A 121 -21.41 4.50 -32.85
N PHE A 122 -22.68 4.90 -32.98
CA PHE A 122 -23.81 3.98 -32.86
C PHE A 122 -24.85 4.20 -33.94
N ILE A 123 -25.42 3.10 -34.44
CA ILE A 123 -26.53 3.12 -35.40
C ILE A 123 -27.81 2.56 -34.81
N ASP A 124 -28.95 3.03 -35.31
CA ASP A 124 -30.25 2.43 -35.06
C ASP A 124 -30.51 1.21 -35.96
N THR A 125 -31.60 0.48 -35.70
CA THR A 125 -31.98 -0.73 -36.47
C THR A 125 -32.30 -0.46 -37.95
N LYS A 126 -32.38 0.81 -38.36
CA LYS A 126 -32.54 1.24 -39.77
C LYS A 126 -31.21 1.63 -40.41
N GLY A 127 -30.10 1.51 -39.69
CA GLY A 127 -28.75 1.87 -40.15
C GLY A 127 -28.46 3.37 -40.11
N ARG A 128 -29.28 4.17 -39.43
CA ARG A 128 -29.04 5.62 -39.27
C ARG A 128 -28.13 5.85 -38.08
N MET A 129 -27.16 6.75 -38.21
CA MET A 129 -26.31 7.14 -37.08
C MET A 129 -27.16 7.77 -35.97
N ALA A 130 -27.30 7.05 -34.85
CA ALA A 130 -27.87 7.58 -33.62
C ALA A 130 -26.86 8.44 -32.87
N VAL A 131 -25.59 8.00 -32.88
CA VAL A 131 -24.45 8.75 -32.36
C VAL A 131 -23.33 8.74 -33.41
N PRO A 132 -22.89 9.90 -33.93
CA PRO A 132 -21.84 9.96 -34.94
C PRO A 132 -20.51 9.34 -34.45
N PRO A 133 -19.71 8.72 -35.34
CA PRO A 133 -18.40 8.19 -34.99
C PRO A 133 -17.44 9.29 -34.49
N ARG A 134 -17.02 9.21 -33.22
CA ARG A 134 -16.07 10.16 -32.61
C ARG A 134 -15.25 9.58 -31.46
N TYR A 135 -15.65 8.43 -30.92
CA TYR A 135 -14.98 7.80 -29.78
C TYR A 135 -13.83 6.90 -30.22
N ASP A 136 -12.84 6.74 -29.34
CA ASP A 136 -11.69 5.85 -29.56
C ASP A 136 -12.08 4.39 -29.34
N ALA A 137 -12.97 4.14 -28.37
CA ALA A 137 -13.57 2.85 -28.06
C ALA A 137 -14.96 3.03 -27.45
N VAL A 138 -15.83 2.04 -27.59
CA VAL A 138 -17.18 2.03 -26.99
C VAL A 138 -17.56 0.62 -26.52
N GLN A 139 -18.42 0.56 -25.52
CA GLN A 139 -19.18 -0.63 -25.14
C GLN A 139 -20.58 -0.59 -25.79
N ASP A 140 -21.23 -1.75 -25.95
CA ASP A 140 -22.66 -1.81 -26.25
C ASP A 140 -23.50 -1.12 -25.15
N TYR A 141 -24.68 -0.62 -25.49
CA TYR A 141 -25.60 -0.05 -24.50
C TYR A 141 -26.11 -1.13 -23.53
N ALA A 142 -26.12 -0.78 -22.25
CA ALA A 142 -26.81 -1.53 -21.21
C ALA A 142 -28.33 -1.29 -21.24
N GLU A 143 -29.10 -2.14 -20.55
CA GLU A 143 -30.56 -2.09 -20.50
C GLU A 143 -31.10 -0.75 -19.96
N ILE A 144 -30.36 -0.15 -19.02
CA ILE A 144 -30.61 1.17 -18.46
C ILE A 144 -30.40 2.33 -19.46
N GLY A 145 -29.94 2.05 -20.69
CA GLY A 145 -29.79 3.05 -21.75
C GLY A 145 -28.49 3.85 -21.71
N LEU A 146 -27.48 3.37 -20.96
CA LEU A 146 -26.14 3.97 -20.90
C LEU A 146 -25.10 3.08 -21.59
N ALA A 147 -24.03 3.70 -22.08
CA ALA A 147 -22.85 3.00 -22.61
C ALA A 147 -21.57 3.64 -22.07
N VAL A 148 -20.52 2.83 -21.92
CA VAL A 148 -19.18 3.33 -21.62
C VAL A 148 -18.45 3.65 -22.92
N VAL A 149 -17.81 4.81 -22.99
CA VAL A 149 -16.98 5.22 -24.14
C VAL A 149 -15.62 5.73 -23.68
N THR A 150 -14.63 5.60 -24.55
CA THR A 150 -13.32 6.23 -24.36
C THR A 150 -13.16 7.37 -25.37
N GLN A 151 -12.80 8.54 -24.87
CA GLN A 151 -12.46 9.70 -25.68
C GLN A 151 -11.22 10.37 -25.11
N ASP A 152 -10.19 10.56 -25.94
CA ASP A 152 -8.92 11.20 -25.56
C ASP A 152 -8.28 10.50 -24.34
N GLY A 153 -8.35 9.15 -24.34
CA GLY A 153 -7.81 8.30 -23.27
C GLY A 153 -8.64 8.24 -21.97
N ARG A 154 -9.80 8.89 -21.91
CA ARG A 154 -10.65 8.94 -20.69
C ARG A 154 -11.98 8.21 -20.88
N TYR A 155 -12.37 7.44 -19.86
CA TYR A 155 -13.65 6.73 -19.80
C TYR A 155 -14.79 7.66 -19.40
N GLN A 156 -15.94 7.53 -20.06
CA GLN A 156 -17.13 8.33 -19.80
C GLN A 156 -18.39 7.48 -19.99
N LEU A 157 -19.46 7.79 -19.25
CA LEU A 157 -20.80 7.27 -19.49
C LEU A 157 -21.54 8.20 -20.45
N ILE A 158 -22.25 7.63 -21.42
CA ILE A 158 -23.11 8.39 -22.33
C ILE A 158 -24.55 7.88 -22.34
N ASP A 159 -25.49 8.79 -22.56
CA ASP A 159 -26.87 8.46 -22.91
C ASP A 159 -27.01 7.98 -24.36
N ARG A 160 -28.22 7.55 -24.74
CA ARG A 160 -28.56 7.14 -26.12
C ARG A 160 -28.39 8.23 -27.19
N LYS A 161 -28.24 9.50 -26.80
CA LYS A 161 -27.96 10.63 -27.70
C LYS A 161 -26.46 10.90 -27.81
N GLY A 162 -25.62 10.13 -27.11
CA GLY A 162 -24.17 10.30 -27.05
C GLY A 162 -23.74 11.49 -26.21
N GLN A 163 -24.56 11.93 -25.24
CA GLN A 163 -24.22 12.99 -24.29
C GLN A 163 -23.66 12.38 -23.00
N PRO A 164 -22.62 12.96 -22.39
CA PRO A 164 -22.11 12.51 -21.09
C PRO A 164 -23.18 12.53 -19.99
N VAL A 165 -23.18 11.52 -19.12
CA VAL A 165 -24.13 11.35 -18.00
C VAL A 165 -23.38 10.97 -16.72
N GLY A 166 -23.91 11.39 -15.57
CA GLY A 166 -23.31 11.11 -14.26
C GLY A 166 -22.17 12.07 -13.89
N GLU A 167 -21.59 11.85 -12.71
CA GLU A 167 -20.39 12.57 -12.27
C GLU A 167 -19.17 12.09 -13.07
N PRO A 168 -18.20 12.97 -13.37
CA PRO A 168 -16.92 12.56 -13.95
C PRO A 168 -16.27 11.46 -13.11
N LEU A 169 -15.75 10.42 -13.77
CA LEU A 169 -15.00 9.37 -13.09
C LEU A 169 -13.73 9.96 -12.45
N ASP A 170 -13.43 9.55 -11.21
CA ASP A 170 -12.19 9.93 -10.53
C ASP A 170 -10.97 9.47 -11.36
N GLU A 171 -9.88 10.23 -11.29
CA GLU A 171 -8.68 9.97 -12.09
C GLU A 171 -8.03 8.61 -11.78
N SER A 172 -8.30 8.06 -10.60
CA SER A 172 -7.90 6.70 -10.20
C SER A 172 -8.58 5.60 -11.04
N VAL A 173 -9.68 5.88 -11.74
CA VAL A 173 -10.37 4.87 -12.55
C VAL A 173 -9.54 4.56 -13.80
N ARG A 174 -9.05 3.32 -13.87
CA ARG A 174 -8.37 2.77 -15.05
C ARG A 174 -9.37 2.35 -16.11
N SER A 175 -10.46 1.70 -15.70
CA SER A 175 -11.50 1.23 -16.61
C SER A 175 -12.85 1.13 -15.89
N LEU A 176 -13.93 1.27 -16.67
CA LEU A 176 -15.31 1.06 -16.23
C LEU A 176 -15.97 0.12 -17.23
N HIS A 177 -16.66 -0.91 -16.74
CA HIS A 177 -17.44 -1.83 -17.56
C HIS A 177 -18.89 -1.91 -17.07
N LEU A 178 -19.85 -1.74 -17.97
CA LEU A 178 -21.28 -1.86 -17.66
C LEU A 178 -21.82 -3.25 -18.07
N GLY A 179 -22.23 -4.04 -17.10
CA GLY A 179 -22.96 -5.29 -17.32
C GLY A 179 -24.47 -5.09 -17.56
N ALA A 180 -25.17 -6.20 -17.74
CA ALA A 180 -26.63 -6.23 -17.86
C ALA A 180 -27.34 -6.03 -16.49
N GLY A 181 -28.66 -5.84 -16.55
CA GLY A 181 -29.54 -5.72 -15.38
C GLY A 181 -30.06 -4.31 -15.13
N VAL A 182 -31.08 -4.20 -14.28
CA VAL A 182 -31.67 -2.94 -13.82
C VAL A 182 -31.82 -3.02 -12.29
N PRO A 183 -31.00 -2.28 -11.51
CA PRO A 183 -29.90 -1.41 -11.94
C PRO A 183 -28.76 -2.19 -12.62
N ALA A 184 -27.97 -1.52 -13.46
CA ALA A 184 -26.91 -2.17 -14.24
C ALA A 184 -25.70 -2.43 -13.38
N LEU A 185 -25.15 -3.65 -13.47
CA LEU A 185 -23.88 -3.99 -12.85
C LEU A 185 -22.76 -3.09 -13.44
N ALA A 186 -21.92 -2.52 -12.60
CA ALA A 186 -20.79 -1.73 -13.02
C ALA A 186 -19.52 -2.22 -12.32
N THR A 187 -18.51 -2.59 -13.10
CA THR A 187 -17.20 -3.01 -12.59
C THR A 187 -16.20 -1.89 -12.83
N VAL A 188 -15.54 -1.45 -11.76
CA VAL A 188 -14.54 -0.37 -11.77
C VAL A 188 -13.18 -0.95 -11.47
N GLU A 189 -12.22 -0.74 -12.35
CA GLU A 189 -10.81 -1.06 -12.11
C GLU A 189 -10.03 0.23 -11.83
N TYR A 190 -9.09 0.16 -10.90
CA TYR A 190 -8.32 1.32 -10.45
C TYR A 190 -6.87 1.25 -10.94
N LYS A 191 -6.27 2.42 -11.16
CA LYS A 191 -4.84 2.59 -11.37
C LYS A 191 -4.12 2.43 -10.02
N PRO A 192 -2.86 1.96 -10.00
CA PRO A 192 -2.00 2.15 -8.85
C PRO A 192 -1.89 3.64 -8.50
N GLU A 193 -2.30 3.98 -7.28
CA GLU A 193 -2.26 5.35 -6.76
C GLU A 193 -1.05 5.51 -5.84
N TYR A 194 -0.23 6.51 -6.09
CA TYR A 194 0.89 6.89 -5.24
C TYR A 194 0.44 8.07 -4.40
N ARG A 195 0.52 7.91 -3.07
CA ARG A 195 0.06 8.91 -2.13
C ARG A 195 1.17 9.39 -1.21
N SER A 196 1.42 10.70 -1.16
CA SER A 196 2.42 11.25 -0.25
C SER A 196 1.89 11.37 1.18
N SER A 197 2.78 11.52 2.16
CA SER A 197 2.41 11.81 3.56
C SER A 197 1.64 13.13 3.73
N THR A 198 1.70 14.02 2.74
CA THR A 198 0.96 15.31 2.71
C THR A 198 -0.40 15.22 2.00
N GLY A 199 -0.77 14.05 1.49
CA GLY A 199 -2.04 13.82 0.79
C GLY A 199 -2.00 14.02 -0.73
N GLU A 200 -0.84 14.34 -1.31
CA GLU A 200 -0.66 14.43 -2.78
C GLU A 200 -0.93 13.06 -3.42
N ARG A 201 -1.68 13.03 -4.54
CA ARG A 201 -2.03 11.81 -5.29
C ARG A 201 -1.37 11.84 -6.67
N ARG A 202 -0.80 10.71 -7.08
CA ARG A 202 -0.25 10.48 -8.43
C ARG A 202 -0.63 9.08 -8.92
N TYR A 203 -0.56 8.86 -10.23
CA TYR A 203 -0.91 7.58 -10.85
C TYR A 203 0.18 7.14 -11.82
N SER A 204 0.36 5.82 -11.99
CA SER A 204 1.46 5.22 -12.76
C SER A 204 1.41 5.43 -14.28
N ASP A 205 0.58 6.33 -14.82
CA ASP A 205 0.37 6.50 -16.27
C ASP A 205 1.61 7.08 -16.98
N ALA A 206 2.60 7.58 -16.24
CA ALA A 206 3.79 8.27 -16.76
C ALA A 206 4.91 7.33 -17.27
N GLY A 207 4.75 6.00 -17.22
CA GLY A 207 5.82 5.06 -17.58
C GLY A 207 6.99 5.04 -16.60
N VAL A 208 6.79 5.61 -15.41
CA VAL A 208 7.73 5.64 -14.27
C VAL A 208 7.05 4.92 -13.10
N SER A 209 7.71 3.92 -12.54
CA SER A 209 7.27 3.22 -11.34
C SER A 209 8.30 3.41 -10.22
N ILE A 210 7.94 4.12 -9.16
CA ILE A 210 8.83 4.26 -8.00
C ILE A 210 8.99 2.91 -7.31
N VAL A 211 10.26 2.52 -7.08
CA VAL A 211 10.64 1.24 -6.46
C VAL A 211 11.13 1.44 -5.04
N LYS A 212 11.95 2.46 -4.78
CA LYS A 212 12.50 2.72 -3.44
C LYS A 212 12.88 4.18 -3.29
N SER A 213 12.85 4.70 -2.06
CA SER A 213 13.53 5.96 -1.72
C SER A 213 15.03 5.85 -2.03
N TYR A 214 15.58 6.89 -2.64
CA TYR A 214 17.03 7.05 -2.73
C TYR A 214 17.55 7.94 -1.58
N GLY A 215 16.74 8.90 -1.12
CA GLY A 215 17.12 9.98 -0.19
C GLY A 215 17.21 11.34 -0.89
N ASN A 216 17.23 12.44 -0.12
CA ASN A 216 17.32 13.82 -0.63
C ASN A 216 16.28 14.22 -1.70
N GLY A 217 15.07 13.65 -1.64
CA GLY A 217 14.01 13.88 -2.61
C GLY A 217 14.20 13.16 -3.95
N LEU A 218 15.14 12.21 -4.02
CA LEU A 218 15.35 11.31 -5.13
C LEU A 218 14.75 9.93 -4.84
N TYR A 219 14.37 9.23 -5.90
CA TYR A 219 13.81 7.88 -5.83
C TYR A 219 14.38 7.00 -6.92
N ILE A 220 14.65 5.76 -6.54
CA ILE A 220 14.90 4.69 -7.50
C ILE A 220 13.59 4.36 -8.17
N ALA A 221 13.58 4.45 -9.49
CA ALA A 221 12.40 4.22 -10.31
C ALA A 221 12.72 3.33 -11.50
N MET A 222 11.70 2.63 -11.97
CA MET A 222 11.78 1.73 -13.11
C MET A 222 10.97 2.31 -14.27
N ASN A 223 11.51 2.23 -15.49
CA ASN A 223 10.78 2.62 -16.70
C ASN A 223 9.87 1.48 -17.20
N GLY A 224 9.11 1.72 -18.27
CA GLY A 224 8.22 0.72 -18.89
C GLY A 224 8.94 -0.52 -19.46
N GLU A 225 10.27 -0.49 -19.62
CA GLU A 225 11.10 -1.61 -20.10
C GLU A 225 11.72 -2.42 -18.96
N GLY A 226 11.50 -2.03 -17.70
CA GLY A 226 12.07 -2.71 -16.54
C GLY A 226 13.48 -2.26 -16.14
N ARG A 227 13.98 -1.14 -16.68
CA ARG A 227 15.30 -0.60 -16.35
C ARG A 227 15.23 0.44 -15.24
N TYR A 228 16.24 0.46 -14.38
CA TYR A 228 16.33 1.30 -13.19
C TYR A 228 17.09 2.58 -13.45
N GLY A 229 16.59 3.68 -12.90
CA GLY A 229 17.21 5.00 -12.87
C GLY A 229 16.81 5.75 -11.60
N LEU A 230 17.16 7.04 -11.51
CA LEU A 230 16.74 7.91 -10.41
C LEU A 230 15.82 9.02 -10.93
N THR A 231 14.79 9.31 -10.14
CA THR A 231 13.84 10.40 -10.41
C THR A 231 13.77 11.36 -9.25
N ASP A 232 13.43 12.62 -9.54
CA ASP A 232 13.11 13.61 -8.51
C ASP A 232 11.69 13.44 -7.96
N ARG A 233 11.29 14.30 -7.02
CA ARG A 233 9.92 14.38 -6.50
C ARG A 233 8.87 14.58 -7.57
N ASP A 234 9.17 15.14 -8.74
CA ASP A 234 8.24 15.32 -9.86
C ASP A 234 8.23 14.12 -10.83
N TRP A 235 8.91 13.03 -10.49
CA TRP A 235 9.10 11.84 -11.34
C TRP A 235 9.84 12.14 -12.65
N LYS A 236 10.66 13.19 -12.67
CA LYS A 236 11.56 13.49 -13.78
C LYS A 236 12.86 12.73 -13.58
N TRP A 237 13.34 12.08 -14.63
CA TRP A 237 14.60 11.34 -14.59
C TRP A 237 15.79 12.27 -14.34
N VAL A 238 16.44 12.08 -13.20
CA VAL A 238 17.74 12.69 -12.84
C VAL A 238 18.88 11.80 -13.32
N VAL A 239 18.71 10.48 -13.16
CA VAL A 239 19.57 9.46 -13.76
C VAL A 239 18.72 8.63 -14.70
N GLN A 240 19.14 8.52 -15.96
CA GLN A 240 18.40 7.79 -16.98
C GLN A 240 18.26 6.30 -16.59
N PRO A 241 17.12 5.67 -16.92
CA PRO A 241 16.86 4.28 -16.58
C PRO A 241 17.63 3.32 -17.49
N ASP A 242 18.93 3.22 -17.27
CA ASP A 242 19.86 2.39 -18.04
C ASP A 242 20.46 1.25 -17.19
N TYR A 243 20.03 1.05 -15.95
CA TYR A 243 20.62 0.05 -15.06
C TYR A 243 19.73 -1.17 -14.89
N GLN A 244 20.33 -2.31 -14.58
CA GLN A 244 19.59 -3.54 -14.26
C GLN A 244 19.10 -3.52 -12.81
N ASP A 245 19.80 -2.82 -11.94
CA ASP A 245 19.45 -2.60 -10.54
C ASP A 245 20.17 -1.36 -10.00
N ILE A 246 19.56 -0.71 -9.00
CA ILE A 246 20.22 0.30 -8.18
C ILE A 246 19.99 -0.07 -6.72
N SER A 247 21.06 -0.45 -6.03
CA SER A 247 21.03 -0.85 -4.64
C SER A 247 21.48 0.28 -3.73
N VAL A 248 20.77 0.51 -2.62
CA VAL A 248 21.15 1.46 -1.56
C VAL A 248 21.57 0.62 -0.34
N PRO A 249 22.86 0.25 -0.22
CA PRO A 249 23.32 -0.65 0.84
C PRO A 249 23.54 0.04 2.19
N GLY A 250 23.51 1.38 2.25
CA GLY A 250 23.59 2.19 3.48
C GLY A 250 22.22 2.75 3.93
N GLU A 251 22.23 3.76 4.81
CA GLU A 251 21.03 4.57 5.12
C GLU A 251 20.58 5.33 3.86
N ASP A 252 19.26 5.49 3.67
CA ASP A 252 18.70 6.23 2.53
C ASP A 252 19.34 7.62 2.44
N GLY A 253 19.90 7.97 1.27
CA GLY A 253 20.56 9.25 1.00
C GLY A 253 22.07 9.27 1.18
N SER A 254 22.71 8.15 1.51
CA SER A 254 24.17 8.06 1.67
C SER A 254 24.88 7.95 0.31
N MET A 255 24.89 6.77 -0.31
CA MET A 255 25.34 6.50 -1.67
C MET A 255 24.68 5.20 -2.16
N ALA A 256 24.59 5.02 -3.48
CA ALA A 256 24.03 3.80 -4.08
C ALA A 256 24.98 3.18 -5.09
N VAL A 257 24.73 1.92 -5.40
CA VAL A 257 25.44 1.18 -6.43
C VAL A 257 24.49 0.88 -7.57
N ALA A 258 24.79 1.40 -8.74
CA ALA A 258 24.08 1.11 -9.97
C ALA A 258 24.80 0.00 -10.74
N TYR A 259 24.09 -1.10 -11.02
CA TYR A 259 24.63 -2.27 -11.70
C TYR A 259 24.24 -2.27 -13.18
N SER A 260 25.25 -2.34 -14.05
CA SER A 260 25.08 -2.66 -15.47
C SER A 260 25.40 -4.14 -15.73
N GLU A 261 25.31 -4.56 -17.00
CA GLU A 261 25.71 -5.92 -17.41
C GLU A 261 27.18 -6.25 -17.14
N THR A 262 28.06 -5.24 -17.07
CA THR A 262 29.52 -5.47 -17.10
C THR A 262 30.29 -4.71 -16.03
N HIS A 263 29.68 -3.74 -15.35
CA HIS A 263 30.33 -2.94 -14.32
C HIS A 263 29.35 -2.47 -13.23
N ALA A 264 29.89 -2.09 -12.09
CA ALA A 264 29.20 -1.36 -11.04
C ALA A 264 29.65 0.11 -11.02
N LEU A 265 28.74 1.01 -10.66
CA LEU A 265 28.98 2.44 -10.59
C LEU A 265 28.45 2.96 -9.25
N LEU A 266 29.23 3.83 -8.60
CA LEU A 266 28.79 4.50 -7.39
C LEU A 266 27.99 5.76 -7.77
N LEU A 267 26.86 5.97 -7.11
CA LEU A 267 26.06 7.18 -7.18
C LEU A 267 26.17 7.91 -5.83
N ASP A 268 26.53 9.19 -5.85
CA ASP A 268 26.60 10.01 -4.63
C ASP A 268 25.21 10.37 -4.09
N HIS A 269 25.14 11.13 -3.00
CA HIS A 269 23.88 11.52 -2.37
C HIS A 269 22.93 12.37 -3.24
N GLU A 270 23.42 12.95 -4.35
CA GLU A 270 22.63 13.64 -5.38
C GLU A 270 22.35 12.77 -6.61
N GLY A 271 22.76 11.50 -6.59
CA GLY A 271 22.57 10.56 -7.70
C GLY A 271 23.58 10.75 -8.83
N LYS A 272 24.64 11.53 -8.63
CA LYS A 272 25.66 11.75 -9.65
C LYS A 272 26.69 10.61 -9.63
N PRO A 273 27.15 10.16 -10.82
CA PRO A 273 28.12 9.08 -10.92
C PRO A 273 29.50 9.47 -10.39
N VAL A 274 30.06 8.62 -9.52
CA VAL A 274 31.41 8.73 -8.96
C VAL A 274 32.25 7.53 -9.39
N GLY A 275 33.46 7.80 -9.92
CA GLY A 275 34.41 6.76 -10.35
C GLY A 275 34.00 5.97 -11.59
N ALA A 276 33.18 6.55 -12.48
CA ALA A 276 32.67 5.89 -13.68
C ALA A 276 33.75 5.37 -14.65
N ASP A 277 34.94 5.97 -14.62
CA ASP A 277 36.09 5.62 -15.44
C ASP A 277 36.98 4.51 -14.83
N GLN A 278 36.69 4.07 -13.60
CA GLN A 278 37.56 3.16 -12.85
C GLN A 278 37.26 1.67 -13.11
N GLY A 279 36.12 1.35 -13.72
CA GLY A 279 35.79 -0.02 -14.14
C GLY A 279 35.59 -1.01 -12.98
N TYR A 280 34.94 -0.57 -11.91
CA TYR A 280 34.65 -1.41 -10.74
C TYR A 280 33.72 -2.59 -11.11
N ARG A 281 34.02 -3.78 -10.58
CA ARG A 281 33.17 -4.97 -10.74
C ARG A 281 32.09 -5.06 -9.69
N SER A 282 32.45 -4.73 -8.45
CA SER A 282 31.56 -4.74 -7.29
C SER A 282 31.95 -3.59 -6.36
N LEU A 283 30.95 -3.03 -5.67
CA LEU A 283 31.09 -1.95 -4.70
C LEU A 283 30.27 -2.33 -3.46
N MET A 284 30.85 -2.16 -2.27
CA MET A 284 30.17 -2.45 -1.00
C MET A 284 30.60 -1.47 0.10
N PRO A 285 29.69 -1.03 0.98
CA PRO A 285 30.05 -0.22 2.14
C PRO A 285 30.80 -1.08 3.17
N VAL A 286 31.83 -0.51 3.79
CA VAL A 286 32.64 -1.16 4.84
C VAL A 286 32.36 -0.52 6.20
N THR A 287 32.37 0.80 6.25
CA THR A 287 32.04 1.63 7.43
C THR A 287 31.15 2.80 7.00
N LYS A 288 30.74 3.71 7.91
CA LYS A 288 30.05 4.95 7.49
C LYS A 288 30.98 5.87 6.68
N ALA A 289 32.29 5.72 6.87
CA ALA A 289 33.32 6.53 6.25
C ALA A 289 34.00 5.88 5.03
N PHE A 290 33.89 4.56 4.83
CA PHE A 290 34.65 3.83 3.82
C PHE A 290 33.83 2.83 3.02
N TRP A 291 34.18 2.72 1.74
CA TRP A 291 33.66 1.74 0.78
C TRP A 291 34.80 0.88 0.22
N SER A 292 34.48 -0.32 -0.24
CA SER A 292 35.40 -1.20 -0.95
C SER A 292 34.93 -1.40 -2.38
N ALA A 293 35.87 -1.30 -3.31
CA ALA A 293 35.65 -1.52 -4.74
C ALA A 293 36.59 -2.62 -5.27
N GLU A 294 36.03 -3.62 -5.93
CA GLU A 294 36.81 -4.69 -6.57
C GLU A 294 37.20 -4.30 -8.00
N LEU A 295 38.50 -4.39 -8.32
CA LEU A 295 39.05 -4.18 -9.66
C LEU A 295 39.30 -5.51 -10.39
N SER A 296 39.70 -5.44 -11.68
CA SER A 296 40.20 -6.62 -12.40
C SER A 296 41.52 -7.11 -11.79
N ARG A 297 41.57 -8.38 -11.33
CA ARG A 297 42.72 -9.11 -10.70
C ARG A 297 42.71 -9.22 -9.15
N ASN A 298 41.54 -9.23 -8.50
CA ASN A 298 41.38 -9.42 -7.05
C ASN A 298 42.11 -8.37 -6.18
N SER A 299 42.38 -7.18 -6.72
CA SER A 299 42.82 -6.03 -5.93
C SER A 299 41.63 -5.20 -5.49
N TYR A 300 41.66 -4.71 -4.26
CA TYR A 300 40.58 -3.93 -3.66
C TYR A 300 41.02 -2.49 -3.49
N VAL A 301 40.16 -1.54 -3.85
CA VAL A 301 40.35 -0.12 -3.56
C VAL A 301 39.42 0.26 -2.42
N VAL A 302 39.98 0.85 -1.38
CA VAL A 302 39.17 1.50 -0.33
C VAL A 302 38.89 2.92 -0.79
N LEU A 303 37.62 3.30 -0.83
CA LEU A 303 37.14 4.63 -1.14
C LEU A 303 36.66 5.32 0.15
N ASP A 304 36.75 6.64 0.22
CA ASP A 304 36.12 7.42 1.29
C ASP A 304 34.59 7.53 1.10
N SER A 305 33.92 8.24 2.02
CA SER A 305 32.47 8.45 1.97
C SER A 305 31.99 9.32 0.80
N GLY A 306 32.91 9.96 0.06
CA GLY A 306 32.63 10.66 -1.19
C GLY A 306 33.00 9.86 -2.43
N GLY A 307 33.40 8.59 -2.28
CA GLY A 307 33.78 7.69 -3.38
C GLY A 307 35.18 7.95 -3.95
N LYS A 308 36.03 8.72 -3.27
CA LYS A 308 37.41 8.98 -3.71
C LYS A 308 38.35 7.87 -3.23
N PRO A 309 39.27 7.36 -4.08
CA PRO A 309 40.27 6.36 -3.66
C PRO A 309 41.18 6.86 -2.53
N VAL A 310 41.27 6.06 -1.46
CA VAL A 310 42.17 6.28 -0.31
C VAL A 310 43.40 5.40 -0.43
N ILE A 311 43.20 4.10 -0.66
CA ILE A 311 44.29 3.13 -0.81
C ILE A 311 43.86 1.93 -1.66
N THR A 312 44.83 1.30 -2.33
CA THR A 312 44.67 -0.03 -2.95
C THR A 312 45.31 -1.09 -2.07
N LEU A 313 44.51 -2.03 -1.58
CA LEU A 313 44.95 -3.17 -0.80
C LEU A 313 45.16 -4.41 -1.68
N LYS A 314 46.21 -5.17 -1.38
CA LYS A 314 46.38 -6.52 -1.96
C LYS A 314 45.35 -7.47 -1.34
N SER A 315 45.04 -8.58 -2.02
CA SER A 315 44.02 -9.52 -1.55
C SER A 315 44.26 -10.04 -0.12
N ALA A 316 45.52 -10.31 0.24
CA ALA A 316 45.88 -10.77 1.59
C ALA A 316 45.66 -9.67 2.65
N GLU A 317 46.07 -8.43 2.36
CA GLU A 317 45.87 -7.29 3.27
C GLU A 317 44.38 -7.00 3.49
N ALA A 318 43.58 -7.07 2.42
CA ALA A 318 42.14 -6.89 2.49
C ALA A 318 41.43 -7.99 3.30
N GLN A 319 41.86 -9.26 3.16
CA GLN A 319 41.28 -10.39 3.91
C GLN A 319 41.58 -10.34 5.41
N GLU A 320 42.71 -9.76 5.80
CA GLU A 320 43.11 -9.62 7.21
C GLU A 320 42.68 -8.27 7.83
N SER A 321 41.98 -7.42 7.06
CA SER A 321 41.47 -6.14 7.54
C SER A 321 40.30 -6.32 8.50
N GLN A 322 40.25 -5.52 9.57
CA GLN A 322 39.19 -5.52 10.57
C GLN A 322 38.67 -4.11 10.86
N ARG A 323 37.37 -4.00 11.14
CA ARG A 323 36.69 -2.73 11.44
C ARG A 323 36.66 -2.46 12.94
N TYR A 324 37.01 -1.25 13.32
CA TYR A 324 36.92 -0.74 14.69
C TYR A 324 36.29 0.65 14.70
N GLY A 325 35.00 0.74 15.01
CA GLY A 325 34.23 1.95 14.74
C GLY A 325 34.20 2.24 13.24
N ASP A 326 34.58 3.47 12.84
CA ASP A 326 34.75 3.84 11.44
C ASP A 326 36.18 3.65 10.91
N ALA A 327 37.12 3.27 11.76
CA ALA A 327 38.49 2.96 11.36
C ALA A 327 38.62 1.52 10.83
N ILE A 328 39.54 1.31 9.90
CA ILE A 328 39.91 -0.03 9.38
C ILE A 328 41.36 -0.29 9.74
N VAL A 329 41.62 -1.35 10.50
CA VAL A 329 42.97 -1.79 10.86
C VAL A 329 43.35 -2.96 9.99
N TYR A 330 44.54 -2.92 9.40
CA TYR A 330 45.01 -3.95 8.48
C TYR A 330 46.53 -4.14 8.56
N PRO A 331 47.04 -5.36 8.33
CA PRO A 331 48.46 -5.62 8.28
C PRO A 331 49.05 -5.19 6.93
N SER A 332 50.19 -4.50 6.95
CA SER A 332 50.99 -4.25 5.75
C SER A 332 52.46 -4.10 6.11
N GLY A 333 53.34 -4.75 5.33
CA GLY A 333 54.79 -4.67 5.52
C GLY A 333 55.29 -5.11 6.92
N GLY A 334 54.60 -6.05 7.57
CA GLY A 334 54.94 -6.54 8.91
C GLY A 334 54.52 -5.60 10.06
N LYS A 335 53.72 -4.56 9.76
CA LYS A 335 53.17 -3.62 10.73
C LYS A 335 51.65 -3.60 10.67
N GLN A 336 51.01 -3.20 11.76
CA GLN A 336 49.62 -2.80 11.77
C GLN A 336 49.49 -1.36 11.26
N MET A 337 48.53 -1.16 10.36
CA MET A 337 48.17 0.10 9.76
C MET A 337 46.71 0.41 10.09
N ALA A 338 46.33 1.69 10.12
CA ALA A 338 44.96 2.11 10.32
C ALA A 338 44.51 3.14 9.27
N LEU A 339 43.39 2.87 8.60
CA LEU A 339 42.64 3.86 7.83
C LEU A 339 41.72 4.60 8.78
N ILE A 340 41.89 5.92 8.86
CA ILE A 340 41.16 6.80 9.75
C ILE A 340 40.28 7.72 8.90
N PRO A 341 38.99 7.91 9.24
CA PRO A 341 38.13 8.88 8.57
C PRO A 341 38.78 10.28 8.49
N GLY A 342 38.71 10.91 7.31
CA GLY A 342 39.23 12.26 7.08
C GLY A 342 40.75 12.37 6.89
N ARG A 343 41.53 11.28 7.04
CA ARG A 343 42.96 11.28 6.71
C ARG A 343 43.20 10.83 5.27
N SER A 344 44.09 11.54 4.58
CA SER A 344 44.50 11.20 3.20
C SER A 344 45.50 10.05 3.12
N GLU A 345 46.18 9.72 4.23
CA GLU A 345 47.18 8.64 4.29
C GLU A 345 46.90 7.71 5.47
N PRO A 346 47.19 6.39 5.34
CA PRO A 346 47.08 5.44 6.45
C PRO A 346 48.05 5.77 7.59
N LEU A 347 47.59 5.60 8.81
CA LEU A 347 48.40 5.73 10.02
C LEU A 347 49.18 4.43 10.27
N THR A 348 50.48 4.51 10.51
CA THR A 348 51.29 3.36 10.96
C THR A 348 51.18 3.19 12.47
N LEU A 349 50.68 2.06 12.95
CA LEU A 349 50.54 1.79 14.39
C LEU A 349 51.79 1.14 14.99
N GLY A 350 52.41 0.19 14.27
CA GLY A 350 53.63 -0.49 14.72
C GLY A 350 53.66 -1.98 14.39
N ALA A 351 54.79 -2.65 14.66
CA ALA A 351 54.95 -4.10 14.50
C ALA A 351 54.63 -4.85 15.81
N GLY A 352 54.20 -6.11 15.72
CA GLY A 352 53.95 -6.96 16.90
C GLY A 352 52.76 -6.52 17.77
N LEU A 353 51.86 -5.72 17.21
CA LEU A 353 50.65 -5.24 17.88
C LEU A 353 49.44 -6.09 17.52
N PHE A 354 48.58 -6.35 18.49
CA PHE A 354 47.23 -6.87 18.29
C PHE A 354 46.23 -6.09 19.14
N VAL A 355 44.96 -6.13 18.73
CA VAL A 355 43.88 -5.46 19.45
C VAL A 355 43.53 -6.25 20.70
N ALA A 356 43.61 -5.58 21.86
CA ALA A 356 43.28 -6.13 23.16
C ALA A 356 41.82 -5.86 23.54
N GLU A 357 41.34 -4.63 23.30
CA GLU A 357 39.97 -4.21 23.61
C GLU A 357 39.50 -3.15 22.61
N ASN A 358 38.21 -3.13 22.30
CA ASN A 358 37.57 -2.07 21.52
C ASN A 358 36.28 -1.64 22.22
N GLN A 359 36.16 -0.36 22.55
CA GLN A 359 34.96 0.25 23.12
C GLN A 359 34.57 1.48 22.30
N ASN A 360 33.42 1.43 21.62
CA ASN A 360 32.90 2.53 20.78
C ASN A 360 33.94 3.22 19.86
N GLY A 361 34.86 2.45 19.27
CA GLY A 361 35.90 2.98 18.36
C GLY A 361 37.20 3.41 19.05
N TYR A 362 37.26 3.37 20.38
CA TYR A 362 38.53 3.40 21.11
C TYR A 362 39.16 2.02 21.09
N VAL A 363 40.33 1.89 20.47
CA VAL A 363 40.99 0.59 20.25
C VAL A 363 42.29 0.53 21.04
N LEU A 364 42.31 -0.34 22.04
CA LEU A 364 43.50 -0.63 22.85
C LEU A 364 44.33 -1.70 22.16
N PHE A 365 45.62 -1.43 21.95
CA PHE A 365 46.56 -2.39 21.39
C PHE A 365 47.55 -2.84 22.44
N SER A 366 47.86 -4.14 22.41
CA SER A 366 48.87 -4.75 23.25
C SER A 366 50.02 -5.32 22.41
N ASN A 367 51.18 -5.45 23.04
CA ASN A 367 52.33 -6.17 22.50
C ASN A 367 52.16 -7.69 22.70
N GLU A 368 53.10 -8.49 22.19
CA GLU A 368 53.12 -9.97 22.32
C GLU A 368 53.01 -10.49 23.77
N GLU A 369 53.43 -9.69 24.75
CA GLU A 369 53.32 -10.00 26.19
C GLU A 369 51.94 -9.67 26.80
N ARG A 370 50.98 -9.25 25.97
CA ARG A 370 49.64 -8.78 26.35
C ARG A 370 49.63 -7.52 27.21
N VAL A 371 50.74 -6.77 27.23
CA VAL A 371 50.81 -5.48 27.91
C VAL A 371 50.22 -4.41 26.98
N PRO A 372 49.25 -3.59 27.44
CA PRO A 372 48.77 -2.46 26.66
C PRO A 372 49.89 -1.47 26.35
N VAL A 373 50.03 -1.08 25.08
CA VAL A 373 51.13 -0.21 24.62
C VAL A 373 50.68 0.97 23.77
N GLY A 374 49.41 0.98 23.34
CA GLY A 374 48.85 2.14 22.67
C GLY A 374 47.34 2.13 22.57
N LEU A 375 46.77 3.32 22.44
CA LEU A 375 45.32 3.53 22.33
C LEU A 375 45.03 4.40 21.11
N LEU A 376 44.19 3.89 20.20
CA LEU A 376 43.68 4.61 19.04
C LEU A 376 42.31 5.19 19.39
N THR A 377 42.12 6.49 19.25
CA THR A 377 40.81 7.13 19.49
C THR A 377 39.92 7.09 18.24
N PRO A 378 38.60 7.27 18.37
CA PRO A 378 37.69 7.38 17.23
C PRO A 378 38.05 8.50 16.24
N MET A 379 38.65 9.59 16.74
CA MET A 379 39.18 10.70 15.92
C MET A 379 40.53 10.37 15.25
N GLY A 380 41.07 9.16 15.50
CA GLY A 380 42.31 8.66 14.93
C GLY A 380 43.59 9.16 15.60
N ASN A 381 43.50 9.66 16.84
CA ASN A 381 44.69 9.98 17.62
C ASN A 381 45.29 8.70 18.17
N TRP A 382 46.61 8.57 18.03
CA TRP A 382 47.35 7.37 18.42
C TRP A 382 48.25 7.69 19.60
N LEU A 383 47.77 7.32 20.79
CA LEU A 383 48.48 7.50 22.05
C LEU A 383 49.42 6.30 22.24
N HIS A 384 50.71 6.48 21.95
CA HIS A 384 51.69 5.40 22.06
C HIS A 384 53.09 5.93 22.41
N GLY A 385 54.00 5.02 22.74
CA GLY A 385 55.42 5.31 22.94
C GLY A 385 55.71 6.26 24.10
N GLU A 386 56.78 7.05 23.99
CA GLU A 386 57.23 7.98 25.05
C GLU A 386 56.27 9.14 25.30
N THR A 387 55.36 9.41 24.35
CA THR A 387 54.32 10.44 24.47
C THR A 387 53.05 9.93 25.14
N ALA A 388 52.90 8.61 25.33
CA ALA A 388 51.77 8.04 26.03
C ALA A 388 51.87 8.24 27.55
N PRO A 389 50.77 8.54 28.24
CA PRO A 389 50.76 8.59 29.69
C PRO A 389 51.23 7.28 30.32
N ALA A 390 51.97 7.36 31.43
CA ALA A 390 52.58 6.19 32.07
C ALA A 390 51.57 5.11 32.51
N TRP A 391 50.31 5.48 32.72
CA TRP A 391 49.22 4.58 33.10
C TRP A 391 48.64 3.77 31.94
N VAL A 392 49.03 4.02 30.67
CA VAL A 392 48.50 3.26 29.52
C VAL A 392 48.75 1.76 29.66
N LYS A 393 49.94 1.38 30.15
CA LYS A 393 50.31 -0.02 30.41
C LYS A 393 49.49 -0.70 31.52
N ASP A 394 48.80 0.10 32.35
CA ASP A 394 48.02 -0.38 33.50
C ASP A 394 46.53 -0.50 33.17
N ILE A 395 46.09 -0.16 31.94
CA ILE A 395 44.70 -0.25 31.51
C ILE A 395 44.26 -1.72 31.52
N GLY A 396 43.26 -2.05 32.33
CA GLY A 396 42.63 -3.37 32.39
C GLY A 396 41.17 -3.39 31.96
N ARG A 397 40.49 -2.23 31.96
CA ARG A 397 39.09 -2.09 31.52
C ARG A 397 38.84 -0.70 30.96
N MET A 398 38.10 -0.62 29.86
CA MET A 398 37.64 0.65 29.28
C MET A 398 36.11 0.73 29.29
N VAL A 399 35.55 1.92 29.54
CA VAL A 399 34.11 2.18 29.48
C VAL A 399 33.88 3.54 28.83
N VAL A 400 32.91 3.66 27.93
CA VAL A 400 32.50 4.97 27.39
C VAL A 400 31.24 5.42 28.12
N SER A 401 31.32 6.58 28.76
CA SER A 401 30.22 7.21 29.49
C SER A 401 30.39 8.73 29.40
N GLN A 402 29.29 9.45 29.24
CA GLN A 402 29.18 10.91 29.08
C GLN A 402 29.97 11.44 27.89
N GLY A 403 30.09 10.63 26.84
CA GLY A 403 30.92 10.93 25.66
C GLY A 403 32.42 10.94 25.95
N LYS A 404 32.87 10.37 27.08
CA LYS A 404 34.27 10.29 27.50
C LYS A 404 34.69 8.83 27.69
N LEU A 405 35.99 8.56 27.54
CA LEU A 405 36.56 7.23 27.79
C LEU A 405 37.09 7.14 29.21
N TRP A 406 36.43 6.32 30.03
CA TRP A 406 36.82 5.98 31.37
C TRP A 406 37.76 4.78 31.36
N LEU A 407 38.92 4.95 32.00
CA LEU A 407 39.98 3.95 32.03
C LEU A 407 40.20 3.46 33.45
N PHE A 408 40.17 2.14 33.63
CA PHE A 408 40.35 1.50 34.92
C PHE A 408 41.47 0.46 34.85
N LYS A 409 42.12 0.22 35.99
CA LYS A 409 42.91 -1.00 36.20
C LYS A 409 42.01 -2.23 36.22
N GLN A 410 42.62 -3.39 36.12
CA GLN A 410 41.91 -4.67 36.21
C GLN A 410 41.14 -4.84 37.52
N GLU A 411 41.63 -4.25 38.62
CA GLU A 411 41.00 -4.28 39.94
C GLU A 411 39.85 -3.26 40.10
N GLY A 412 39.52 -2.49 39.05
CA GLY A 412 38.45 -1.50 39.06
C GLY A 412 38.85 -0.10 39.51
N GLU A 413 40.14 0.11 39.84
CA GLU A 413 40.68 1.42 40.22
C GLU A 413 40.71 2.39 39.02
N LEU A 414 40.17 3.60 39.18
CA LEU A 414 40.18 4.64 38.13
C LEU A 414 41.61 5.10 37.82
N LEU A 415 42.01 5.03 36.55
CA LEU A 415 43.28 5.54 36.03
C LEU A 415 43.15 6.98 35.54
N ASN A 416 42.21 7.22 34.63
CA ASN A 416 41.90 8.55 34.09
C ASN A 416 40.58 8.52 33.29
N VAL A 417 40.16 9.70 32.85
CA VAL A 417 39.07 9.88 31.88
C VAL A 417 39.62 10.68 30.70
N LEU A 418 39.39 10.22 29.47
CA LEU A 418 39.85 10.87 28.26
C LEU A 418 38.70 11.51 27.48
N ASP A 419 38.99 12.62 26.80
CA ASP A 419 38.12 13.10 25.73
C ASP A 419 38.25 12.27 24.44
N ASP A 420 37.47 12.62 23.42
CA ASP A 420 37.45 12.02 22.08
C ASP A 420 38.76 12.22 21.31
N GLU A 421 39.54 13.24 21.67
CA GLU A 421 40.89 13.42 21.17
C GLU A 421 41.95 12.61 21.94
N GLY A 422 41.59 11.97 23.07
CA GLY A 422 42.49 11.15 23.86
C GLY A 422 43.32 11.92 24.89
N ARG A 423 42.94 13.15 25.22
CA ARG A 423 43.61 13.95 26.25
C ARG A 423 43.09 13.56 27.63
N ALA A 424 44.00 13.40 28.58
CA ALA A 424 43.68 13.11 29.98
C ALA A 424 43.01 14.33 30.64
N LEU A 425 41.79 14.13 31.15
CA LEU A 425 41.02 15.18 31.83
C LEU A 425 41.37 15.26 33.32
N LEU A 426 41.68 14.13 33.95
CA LEU A 426 41.92 14.09 35.39
C LEU A 426 43.40 14.30 35.70
N LYS A 427 43.70 15.30 36.54
CA LYS A 427 45.02 15.46 37.16
C LYS A 427 45.23 14.38 38.24
N PRO A 428 46.49 14.05 38.60
CA PRO A 428 46.77 13.03 39.62
C PRO A 428 46.03 13.25 40.94
N GLU A 429 45.95 14.50 41.40
CA GLU A 429 45.20 14.88 42.61
C GLU A 429 43.69 14.63 42.48
N THR A 430 43.11 14.84 41.30
CA THR A 430 41.70 14.56 41.02
C THR A 430 41.43 13.05 41.04
N VAL A 431 42.34 12.27 40.47
CA VAL A 431 42.24 10.80 40.46
C VAL A 431 42.23 10.26 41.89
N GLU A 432 43.12 10.75 42.75
CA GLU A 432 43.16 10.37 44.17
C GLU A 432 41.91 10.85 44.94
N ALA A 433 41.40 12.03 44.63
CA ALA A 433 40.14 12.51 45.21
C ALA A 433 38.94 11.65 44.81
N ALA A 434 38.86 11.21 43.55
CA ALA A 434 37.80 10.31 43.07
C ALA A 434 37.84 8.94 43.76
N LYS A 435 39.04 8.42 44.06
CA LYS A 435 39.24 7.17 44.81
C LYS A 435 38.84 7.30 46.28
N SER A 436 39.34 8.35 46.93
CA SER A 436 39.15 8.56 48.37
C SER A 436 37.74 9.04 48.77
N ARG A 437 36.97 9.59 47.83
CA ARG A 437 35.62 10.13 48.07
C ARG A 437 34.52 9.33 47.38
N SER A 438 34.75 8.03 47.15
CA SER A 438 33.78 7.08 46.56
C SER A 438 32.97 7.67 45.40
N LEU A 439 33.61 7.89 44.25
CA LEU A 439 32.95 8.39 43.04
C LEU A 439 31.71 7.54 42.68
N ARG A 440 30.57 8.21 42.49
CA ARG A 440 29.31 7.62 42.02
C ARG A 440 28.92 8.17 40.65
N GLU A 441 28.28 7.33 39.86
CA GLU A 441 27.75 7.70 38.55
C GLU A 441 26.56 8.65 38.67
N LEU A 442 26.36 9.49 37.65
CA LEU A 442 25.16 10.33 37.54
C LEU A 442 23.97 9.51 37.02
N PRO A 443 22.73 9.89 37.39
CA PRO A 443 21.54 9.27 36.82
C PRO A 443 21.39 9.48 35.31
N LEU A 444 21.92 10.60 34.81
CA LEU A 444 21.85 10.98 33.40
C LEU A 444 23.23 10.90 32.74
N ASP A 445 23.30 10.12 31.67
CA ASP A 445 24.46 9.99 30.81
C ASP A 445 24.42 11.06 29.69
N LEU A 446 24.80 12.30 30.02
CA LEU A 446 24.74 13.45 29.11
C LEU A 446 26.14 13.98 28.77
N PRO A 447 26.55 14.04 27.49
CA PRO A 447 27.82 14.65 27.10
C PRO A 447 27.98 16.09 27.60
N GLY A 448 29.12 16.36 28.24
CA GLY A 448 29.43 17.68 28.82
C GLY A 448 28.88 17.91 30.23
N SER A 449 28.12 16.97 30.81
CA SER A 449 27.74 17.02 32.22
C SER A 449 28.95 16.80 33.13
N ALA A 450 28.77 17.04 34.44
CA ALA A 450 29.70 16.53 35.44
C ALA A 450 29.96 15.02 35.22
N LEU A 451 31.18 14.58 35.47
CA LEU A 451 31.62 13.19 35.33
C LEU A 451 31.10 12.28 36.45
N GLY A 452 30.74 12.83 37.61
CA GLY A 452 30.18 12.04 38.70
C GLY A 452 30.03 12.80 40.01
N LEU A 453 29.49 12.10 41.01
CA LEU A 453 29.29 12.60 42.38
C LEU A 453 30.41 12.08 43.28
N LEU A 454 31.00 12.95 44.08
CA LEU A 454 31.94 12.59 45.13
C LEU A 454 31.20 12.56 46.47
N ALA A 455 31.09 11.39 47.07
CA ALA A 455 30.46 11.21 48.37
C ALA A 455 31.45 11.48 49.52
N GLN A 456 30.92 11.85 50.68
CA GLN A 456 31.72 11.84 51.90
C GLN A 456 31.79 10.39 52.41
N ASP A 457 33.01 9.85 52.51
CA ASP A 457 33.22 8.47 52.96
C ASP A 457 32.74 8.28 54.42
N HIS A 458 32.40 7.05 54.81
CA HIS A 458 31.90 6.74 56.17
C HIS A 458 32.91 7.08 57.28
N CYS A 459 34.19 7.16 56.93
CA CYS A 459 35.23 7.74 57.75
C CYS A 459 35.35 9.22 57.36
N GLN A 460 35.05 10.15 58.28
CA GLN A 460 35.14 11.61 58.12
C GLN A 460 36.57 12.15 57.88
N CYS A 461 37.41 11.42 57.14
CA CYS A 461 38.86 11.61 57.06
C CYS A 461 39.32 12.36 55.80
N ALA A 462 38.43 12.65 54.83
CA ALA A 462 38.77 13.39 53.63
C ALA A 462 38.41 14.89 53.78
N GLU A 463 39.40 15.78 53.64
CA GLU A 463 39.32 17.23 53.93
C GLU A 463 38.46 18.07 52.92
N GLY A 464 37.53 17.46 52.16
CA GLY A 464 36.86 18.13 51.03
C GLY A 464 35.32 18.07 50.97
N GLY A 465 34.63 17.46 51.94
CA GLY A 465 33.16 17.30 51.94
C GLY A 465 32.62 16.36 50.84
N ALA A 466 31.35 16.49 50.45
CA ALA A 466 30.79 15.94 49.21
C ALA A 466 31.01 16.92 48.03
N GLY A 467 30.87 16.47 46.79
CA GLY A 467 31.14 17.33 45.63
C GLY A 467 30.77 16.74 44.27
N LEU A 468 31.07 17.50 43.22
CA LEU A 468 30.90 17.14 41.82
C LEU A 468 32.25 17.05 41.13
N LEU A 469 32.50 15.96 40.42
CA LEU A 469 33.59 15.86 39.45
C LEU A 469 33.11 16.48 38.14
N LEU A 470 33.67 17.60 37.72
CA LEU A 470 33.21 18.36 36.55
C LEU A 470 33.70 17.75 35.23
N ALA A 471 33.07 18.13 34.12
CA ALA A 471 33.36 17.62 32.77
C ALA A 471 34.80 17.84 32.31
N ASP A 472 35.47 18.87 32.84
CA ASP A 472 36.85 19.23 32.55
C ASP A 472 37.87 18.59 33.51
N GLY A 473 37.41 17.74 34.44
CA GLY A 473 38.23 17.10 35.46
C GLY A 473 38.50 17.95 36.71
N GLY A 474 37.87 19.13 36.83
CA GLY A 474 37.83 19.91 38.07
C GLY A 474 36.94 19.27 39.14
N ILE A 475 37.11 19.67 40.39
CA ILE A 475 36.22 19.28 41.50
C ILE A 475 35.55 20.52 42.08
N ALA A 476 34.22 20.55 42.06
CA ALA A 476 33.43 21.52 42.80
C ALA A 476 32.98 20.88 44.12
N SER A 477 33.54 21.32 45.24
CA SER A 477 33.20 20.80 46.57
C SER A 477 33.37 21.83 47.67
N ASP A 478 32.64 21.67 48.77
CA ASP A 478 32.75 22.46 49.98
C ASP A 478 32.76 21.53 51.21
N PRO A 479 33.63 21.75 52.21
CA PRO A 479 33.68 20.92 53.43
C PRO A 479 32.35 20.84 54.19
N GLY A 480 31.47 21.84 54.06
CA GLY A 480 30.14 21.87 54.66
C GLY A 480 29.09 21.03 53.95
N TRP A 481 29.41 20.42 52.79
CA TRP A 481 28.50 19.56 52.05
C TRP A 481 28.63 18.11 52.52
N SER A 482 27.54 17.51 52.97
CA SER A 482 27.50 16.09 53.37
C SER A 482 27.09 15.16 52.23
N ASN A 483 26.34 15.67 51.25
CA ASN A 483 25.90 14.90 50.08
C ASN A 483 25.59 15.84 48.90
N ILE A 484 25.67 15.32 47.67
CA ILE A 484 25.15 15.99 46.48
C ILE A 484 24.01 15.15 45.90
N ILE A 485 22.87 15.78 45.65
CA ILE A 485 21.65 15.16 45.12
C ILE A 485 21.46 15.71 43.70
N PRO A 486 21.52 14.87 42.65
CA PRO A 486 21.07 15.27 41.32
C PRO A 486 19.59 15.60 41.37
N LEU A 487 19.18 16.73 40.78
CA LEU A 487 17.77 17.12 40.71
C LEU A 487 17.16 16.81 39.34
N ASP A 488 17.95 16.30 38.40
CA ASP A 488 17.50 15.88 37.08
C ASP A 488 17.76 14.37 36.93
N GLY A 489 16.76 13.63 36.42
CA GLY A 489 16.86 12.17 36.18
C GLY A 489 16.90 11.27 37.42
N SER A 490 16.70 11.81 38.62
CA SER A 490 16.95 11.12 39.90
C SER A 490 15.74 10.44 40.54
N ASP A 491 14.82 9.88 39.76
CA ASP A 491 13.56 9.32 40.26
C ASP A 491 13.41 7.83 39.93
N GLU A 492 13.41 6.97 40.96
CA GLU A 492 13.21 5.52 40.83
C GLU A 492 11.75 5.15 40.52
N ASP A 493 10.77 5.99 40.88
CA ASP A 493 9.33 5.71 40.72
C ASP A 493 8.79 6.04 39.31
N TYR A 494 9.53 6.82 38.51
CA TYR A 494 9.09 7.34 37.19
C TYR A 494 10.17 7.28 36.10
N GLY A 495 10.95 6.20 36.05
CA GLY A 495 12.16 6.06 35.20
C GLY A 495 12.00 6.51 33.74
N LEU A 496 11.02 5.97 32.99
CA LEU A 496 10.83 6.33 31.57
C LEU A 496 10.47 7.81 31.34
N GLN A 497 9.77 8.42 32.30
CA GLN A 497 9.35 9.81 32.19
C GLN A 497 10.46 10.78 32.60
N ALA A 498 11.25 10.41 33.62
CA ALA A 498 12.46 11.13 33.99
C ALA A 498 13.50 11.12 32.84
N GLU A 499 13.66 9.99 32.15
CA GLU A 499 14.49 9.89 30.96
C GLU A 499 13.96 10.76 29.80
N ALA A 500 12.65 10.74 29.55
CA ALA A 500 12.02 11.53 28.48
C ALA A 500 12.07 13.05 28.74
N GLU A 501 11.92 13.50 29.99
CA GLU A 501 12.08 14.91 30.35
C GLU A 501 13.54 15.36 30.34
N ALA A 502 14.46 14.43 30.61
CA ALA A 502 15.89 14.66 30.44
C ALA A 502 16.30 14.68 28.95
N ALA A 503 15.56 14.02 28.07
CA ALA A 503 15.78 14.04 26.63
C ALA A 503 15.60 15.47 26.08
N GLY A 504 16.71 16.10 25.71
CA GLY A 504 16.75 17.48 25.23
C GLY A 504 17.30 18.50 26.23
N LEU A 505 17.59 18.08 27.47
CA LEU A 505 18.39 18.89 28.38
C LEU A 505 19.83 18.97 27.88
N LYS A 506 20.40 20.17 27.94
CA LYS A 506 21.83 20.39 27.80
C LYS A 506 22.51 20.32 29.16
N ALA A 507 23.80 19.97 29.17
CA ALA A 507 24.58 19.84 30.40
C ALA A 507 24.49 21.07 31.31
N GLU A 508 24.52 22.29 30.75
CA GLU A 508 24.41 23.55 31.51
C GLU A 508 23.06 23.76 32.21
N GLN A 509 22.03 23.02 31.80
CA GLN A 509 20.70 23.09 32.40
C GLN A 509 20.57 22.20 33.64
N LEU A 510 21.47 21.25 33.85
CA LEU A 510 21.42 20.34 35.00
C LEU A 510 21.54 21.11 36.31
N ARG A 511 20.82 20.63 37.33
CA ARG A 511 20.82 21.18 38.68
C ARG A 511 21.10 20.10 39.69
N TYR A 512 21.77 20.51 40.76
CA TYR A 512 22.12 19.66 41.88
C TYR A 512 21.71 20.36 43.18
N ALA A 513 21.53 19.60 44.24
CA ALA A 513 21.37 20.13 45.58
C ALA A 513 22.52 19.64 46.47
N ALA A 514 23.24 20.56 47.11
CA ALA A 514 24.17 20.22 48.18
C ALA A 514 23.42 20.14 49.51
N GLN A 515 23.56 19.01 50.20
CA GLN A 515 23.06 18.85 51.56
C GLN A 515 24.05 19.46 52.56
N THR A 516 23.57 20.37 53.40
CA THR A 516 24.34 21.06 54.43
C THR A 516 23.66 20.92 55.80
N ALA A 517 24.32 21.39 56.86
CA ALA A 517 23.75 21.41 58.21
C ALA A 517 22.46 22.22 58.30
N ASP A 518 22.30 23.25 57.48
CA ASP A 518 21.14 24.16 57.49
C ASP A 518 20.02 23.72 56.52
N GLY A 519 20.27 22.72 55.68
CA GLY A 519 19.35 22.21 54.66
C GLY A 519 20.01 22.07 53.27
N LEU A 520 19.20 22.13 52.20
CA LEU A 520 19.62 21.96 50.81
C LEU A 520 19.91 23.30 50.13
N LEU A 521 21.12 23.42 49.56
CA LEU A 521 21.56 24.52 48.69
C LEU A 521 21.39 24.11 47.23
N LEU A 522 20.71 24.94 46.42
CA LEU A 522 20.62 24.72 44.98
C LEU A 522 21.96 25.08 44.31
N LEU A 523 22.45 24.20 43.45
CA LEU A 523 23.68 24.36 42.67
C LEU A 523 23.37 24.40 41.18
N ASP A 524 24.17 25.16 40.43
CA ASP A 524 24.19 25.10 38.97
C ASP A 524 24.96 23.87 38.44
N ALA A 525 25.04 23.72 37.11
CA ALA A 525 25.69 22.60 36.46
C ALA A 525 27.20 22.50 36.73
N MET A 526 27.85 23.59 37.17
CA MET A 526 29.27 23.60 37.56
C MET A 526 29.46 23.44 39.08
N GLY A 527 28.38 23.13 39.82
CA GLY A 527 28.43 22.95 41.26
C GLY A 527 28.53 24.27 42.04
N LYS A 528 28.22 25.41 41.43
CA LYS A 528 28.24 26.70 42.14
C LYS A 528 26.90 26.95 42.83
N PRO A 529 26.88 27.37 44.12
CA PRO A 529 25.66 27.78 44.79
C PRO A 529 24.92 28.90 44.04
N MET A 530 23.63 28.70 43.83
CA MET A 530 22.73 29.67 43.22
C MET A 530 22.18 30.65 44.26
N ASP A 531 21.67 31.80 43.81
CA ASP A 531 21.04 32.81 44.65
C ASP A 531 19.63 32.36 45.10
N LEU A 532 19.58 31.36 45.97
CA LEU A 532 18.39 30.84 46.61
C LEU A 532 18.72 30.51 48.07
N PRO A 533 17.95 31.00 49.06
CA PRO A 533 18.14 30.60 50.45
C PRO A 533 18.07 29.08 50.63
N VAL A 534 18.69 28.57 51.69
CA VAL A 534 18.68 27.14 52.00
C VAL A 534 17.23 26.64 52.13
N GLN A 535 16.93 25.52 51.48
CA GLN A 535 15.62 24.88 51.50
C GLN A 535 15.62 23.66 52.42
N GLN A 536 14.48 23.29 53.00
CA GLN A 536 14.38 22.02 53.74
C GLN A 536 14.27 20.82 52.79
N HIS A 537 13.67 21.03 51.62
CA HIS A 537 13.57 20.05 50.54
C HIS A 537 13.56 20.75 49.18
N ILE A 538 14.19 20.12 48.18
CA ILE A 538 14.16 20.46 46.76
C ILE A 538 13.93 19.14 46.03
N GLY A 539 12.78 19.02 45.37
CA GLY A 539 12.43 17.86 44.57
C GLY A 539 13.10 17.87 43.19
N PRO A 540 12.91 16.82 42.38
CA PRO A 540 13.44 16.78 41.03
C PRO A 540 12.77 17.84 40.14
N PHE A 541 13.51 18.29 39.13
CA PHE A 541 13.01 19.17 38.09
C PHE A 541 12.11 18.41 37.12
N ARG A 542 10.87 18.87 36.98
CA ARG A 542 9.85 18.40 36.05
C ARG A 542 9.38 19.58 35.20
N HIS A 543 9.35 19.44 33.88
CA HIS A 543 8.98 20.52 32.95
C HIS A 543 9.68 21.88 33.20
N GLY A 544 10.94 21.85 33.68
CA GLY A 544 11.74 23.05 33.96
C GLY A 544 11.53 23.68 35.33
N TYR A 545 10.71 23.07 36.21
CA TYR A 545 10.46 23.53 37.58
C TYR A 545 10.68 22.42 38.59
N ALA A 546 11.05 22.76 39.82
CA ALA A 546 11.11 21.84 40.94
C ALA A 546 10.23 22.34 42.09
N GLN A 547 9.66 21.42 42.86
CA GLN A 547 8.99 21.77 44.10
C GLN A 547 10.03 21.94 45.21
N ALA A 548 9.96 23.04 45.94
CA ALA A 548 10.76 23.24 47.15
C ALA A 548 9.88 23.56 48.35
N TYR A 549 10.43 23.28 49.52
CA TYR A 549 9.78 23.51 50.79
C TYR A 549 10.77 24.09 51.79
N ALA A 550 10.39 25.21 52.41
CA ALA A 550 11.12 25.77 53.55
C ALA A 550 10.24 26.72 54.34
N GLY A 551 10.39 26.72 55.68
CA GLY A 551 9.67 27.65 56.54
C GLY A 551 8.16 27.47 56.57
N GLY A 552 7.68 26.23 56.38
CA GLY A 552 6.25 25.91 56.40
C GLY A 552 5.49 26.26 55.11
N ALA A 553 6.18 26.65 54.04
CA ALA A 553 5.57 27.00 52.76
C ALA A 553 6.17 26.20 51.61
N SER A 554 5.30 25.63 50.76
CA SER A 554 5.69 25.03 49.48
C SER A 554 5.74 26.08 48.39
N ARG A 555 6.71 25.97 47.50
CA ARG A 555 6.92 26.85 46.35
C ARG A 555 7.42 26.05 45.16
N MET A 556 7.18 26.55 43.97
CA MET A 556 7.86 26.08 42.76
C MET A 556 9.09 26.95 42.52
N LEU A 557 10.16 26.36 41.99
CA LEU A 557 11.33 27.10 41.54
C LEU A 557 11.67 26.72 40.10
N ASP A 558 12.08 27.69 39.29
CA ASP A 558 12.59 27.44 37.95
C ASP A 558 14.11 27.22 37.96
N ARG A 559 14.67 26.83 36.81
CA ARG A 559 16.12 26.55 36.68
C ARG A 559 17.02 27.75 36.97
N SER A 560 16.49 28.98 37.04
CA SER A 560 17.27 30.18 37.41
C SER A 560 17.29 30.42 38.93
N GLY A 561 16.54 29.64 39.71
CA GLY A 561 16.37 29.83 41.15
C GLY A 561 15.21 30.78 41.52
N LYS A 562 14.49 31.32 40.53
CA LYS A 562 13.31 32.15 40.78
C LYS A 562 12.17 31.29 41.33
N THR A 563 11.48 31.81 42.34
CA THR A 563 10.43 31.10 43.08
C THR A 563 9.03 31.60 42.76
N TYR A 564 8.05 30.71 42.91
CA TYR A 564 6.62 30.94 42.70
C TYR A 564 5.86 30.29 43.87
N ASP A 565 5.15 31.09 44.65
CA ASP A 565 4.43 30.59 45.82
C ASP A 565 3.18 29.80 45.42
N LEU A 566 2.94 28.69 46.14
CA LEU A 566 1.70 27.93 46.02
C LEU A 566 0.70 28.33 47.10
N PRO A 567 -0.62 28.24 46.83
CA PRO A 567 -1.65 28.40 47.84
C PRO A 567 -1.43 27.47 49.05
N ARG A 568 -1.60 28.03 50.25
CA ARG A 568 -1.36 27.30 51.51
C ARG A 568 -2.37 26.20 51.82
N ASP A 569 -3.52 26.21 51.14
CA ASP A 569 -4.57 25.20 51.28
C ASP A 569 -4.36 23.99 50.36
N PHE A 570 -3.30 23.98 49.56
CA PHE A 570 -2.91 22.79 48.79
C PHE A 570 -2.28 21.77 49.73
N PHE A 571 -2.91 20.61 49.85
CA PHE A 571 -2.34 19.47 50.54
C PHE A 571 -1.19 18.86 49.73
N GLU A 572 -1.40 18.75 48.42
CA GLU A 572 -0.43 18.20 47.48
C GLU A 572 -0.52 18.94 46.14
N ALA A 573 0.62 19.15 45.50
CA ALA A 573 0.72 19.75 44.18
C ALA A 573 1.79 19.04 43.37
N GLN A 574 1.47 18.65 42.13
CA GLN A 574 2.36 17.94 41.23
C GLN A 574 2.42 18.65 39.89
N ILE A 575 3.64 18.86 39.37
CA ILE A 575 3.85 19.54 38.09
C ILE A 575 3.36 18.63 36.96
N VAL A 576 2.45 19.13 36.14
CA VAL A 576 1.87 18.39 34.99
C VAL A 576 2.12 19.06 33.66
N ALA A 577 2.57 20.32 33.65
CA ALA A 577 3.03 21.03 32.47
C ALA A 577 3.99 22.17 32.88
N PRO A 578 4.73 22.78 31.94
CA PRO A 578 5.50 23.99 32.24
C PRO A 578 4.60 25.07 32.86
N GLY A 579 4.86 25.44 34.12
CA GLY A 579 4.09 26.46 34.85
C GLY A 579 2.76 26.00 35.44
N VAL A 580 2.37 24.73 35.28
CA VAL A 580 1.06 24.20 35.72
C VAL A 580 1.21 23.01 36.64
N VAL A 581 0.44 23.01 37.73
CA VAL A 581 0.33 21.89 38.67
C VAL A 581 -1.10 21.35 38.71
N ARG A 582 -1.22 20.03 38.91
CA ARG A 582 -2.44 19.44 39.48
C ARG A 582 -2.35 19.52 41.00
N PHE A 583 -3.45 19.78 41.68
CA PHE A 583 -3.46 19.92 43.14
C PHE A 583 -4.64 19.22 43.84
N LEU A 584 -4.41 18.79 45.08
CA LEU A 584 -5.41 18.30 46.03
C LEU A 584 -5.57 19.27 47.19
N LYS A 585 -6.79 19.39 47.72
CA LYS A 585 -7.06 20.18 48.94
C LYS A 585 -7.01 19.34 50.23
N THR A 586 -7.12 18.01 50.13
CA THR A 586 -7.15 17.11 51.28
C THR A 586 -6.49 15.77 50.95
N ALA A 587 -6.01 15.08 51.98
CA ALA A 587 -5.45 13.72 51.88
C ALA A 587 -6.51 12.61 51.77
N ALA A 588 -7.80 12.94 51.71
CA ALA A 588 -8.87 11.94 51.72
C ALA A 588 -8.83 11.09 50.44
N GLU A 589 -9.04 9.79 50.58
CA GLU A 589 -9.10 8.86 49.45
C GLU A 589 -10.19 9.29 48.45
N GLY A 590 -9.84 9.36 47.17
CA GLY A 590 -10.74 9.81 46.10
C GLY A 590 -10.97 11.33 46.05
N SER A 591 -10.19 12.14 46.79
CA SER A 591 -10.21 13.60 46.66
C SER A 591 -9.96 14.00 45.19
N PRO A 592 -10.77 14.89 44.60
CA PRO A 592 -10.61 15.27 43.22
C PRO A 592 -9.42 16.21 43.04
N TRP A 593 -8.74 16.11 41.90
CA TRP A 593 -7.69 17.00 41.44
C TRP A 593 -8.27 18.25 40.78
N GLY A 594 -7.63 19.40 41.04
CA GLY A 594 -7.79 20.65 40.30
C GLY A 594 -6.55 20.99 39.48
N LEU A 595 -6.61 22.05 38.67
CA LEU A 595 -5.48 22.58 37.89
C LEU A 595 -5.19 24.03 38.28
N TYR A 596 -3.91 24.35 38.43
CA TYR A 596 -3.45 25.67 38.85
C TYR A 596 -2.22 26.11 38.05
N ASP A 597 -2.27 27.32 37.50
CA ASP A 597 -1.14 28.01 36.88
C ASP A 597 -0.40 28.78 37.99
N PHE A 598 0.75 28.26 38.41
CA PHE A 598 1.52 28.89 39.49
C PHE A 598 2.39 30.06 39.01
N VAL A 599 2.59 30.20 37.70
CA VAL A 599 3.30 31.35 37.12
C VAL A 599 2.38 32.56 37.06
N ALA A 600 1.12 32.36 36.64
CA ALA A 600 0.09 33.39 36.64
C ALA A 600 -0.59 33.58 38.01
N GLY A 601 -0.42 32.63 38.94
CA GLY A 601 -1.08 32.64 40.24
C GLY A 601 -2.60 32.46 40.14
N LYS A 602 -3.06 31.58 39.23
CA LYS A 602 -4.47 31.47 38.85
C LYS A 602 -4.94 30.01 38.82
N GLU A 603 -6.10 29.76 39.45
CA GLU A 603 -6.81 28.49 39.29
C GLU A 603 -7.37 28.36 37.86
N ILE A 604 -6.96 27.29 37.18
CA ILE A 604 -7.41 26.94 35.82
C ILE A 604 -8.72 26.18 35.92
N ALA A 605 -8.76 25.16 36.78
CA ALA A 605 -9.94 24.34 37.02
C ALA A 605 -10.04 23.96 38.50
N ALA A 606 -11.23 24.15 39.06
CA ALA A 606 -11.54 23.72 40.42
C ALA A 606 -11.42 22.18 40.55
N PRO A 607 -11.14 21.65 41.75
CA PRO A 607 -11.08 20.21 42.00
C PRO A 607 -12.34 19.46 41.56
N ALA A 608 -12.23 18.73 40.46
CA ALA A 608 -13.35 17.98 39.85
C ALA A 608 -12.92 16.69 39.15
N PHE A 609 -11.62 16.50 38.91
CA PHE A 609 -11.10 15.34 38.17
C PHE A 609 -10.72 14.23 39.13
N GLN A 610 -11.01 12.98 38.81
CA GLN A 610 -10.46 11.85 39.55
C GLN A 610 -8.95 11.74 39.30
N ASP A 611 -8.52 12.03 38.08
CA ASP A 611 -7.11 12.06 37.71
C ASP A 611 -6.88 12.99 36.51
N ILE A 612 -5.69 13.61 36.47
CA ILE A 612 -5.22 14.43 35.35
C ILE A 612 -3.79 14.01 35.04
N GLY A 613 -3.57 13.44 33.88
CA GLY A 613 -2.24 13.04 33.42
C GLY A 613 -1.34 14.24 33.10
N ILE A 614 -0.12 13.92 32.68
CA ILE A 614 0.88 14.92 32.30
C ILE A 614 0.57 15.47 30.91
N PHE A 615 0.70 16.78 30.76
CA PHE A 615 0.49 17.48 29.50
C PHE A 615 1.67 17.30 28.56
N GLN A 616 1.36 16.87 27.36
CA GLN A 616 2.29 16.79 26.22
C GLN A 616 1.62 17.50 25.05
N ASP A 617 2.36 18.36 24.35
CA ASP A 617 1.83 19.17 23.24
C ASP A 617 0.55 19.94 23.58
N GLY A 618 0.44 20.41 24.83
CA GLY A 618 -0.70 21.17 25.34
C GLY A 618 -1.96 20.35 25.65
N GLN A 619 -1.88 19.02 25.66
CA GLN A 619 -3.02 18.12 25.92
C GLN A 619 -2.67 17.04 26.95
N ALA A 620 -3.66 16.60 27.73
CA ALA A 620 -3.50 15.52 28.71
C ALA A 620 -4.73 14.61 28.74
N VAL A 621 -4.52 13.35 29.13
CA VAL A 621 -5.61 12.44 29.49
C VAL A 621 -6.17 12.90 30.85
N ALA A 622 -7.49 12.99 30.96
CA ALA A 622 -8.15 13.28 32.23
C ALA A 622 -9.32 12.31 32.46
N SER A 623 -9.56 11.98 33.72
CA SER A 623 -10.58 11.04 34.15
C SER A 623 -11.52 11.67 35.16
N LEU A 624 -12.81 11.40 35.03
CA LEU A 624 -13.81 11.65 36.06
C LEU A 624 -14.21 10.38 36.82
N GLY A 625 -13.67 9.21 36.46
CA GLY A 625 -14.21 7.92 36.88
C GLY A 625 -13.83 6.78 35.95
N GLN A 626 -14.10 5.55 36.39
CA GLN A 626 -14.19 4.41 35.50
C GLN A 626 -15.14 4.70 34.33
N ASP A 627 -14.73 4.39 33.10
CA ASP A 627 -15.47 4.66 31.86
C ASP A 627 -15.82 6.14 31.61
N ARG A 628 -15.13 7.06 32.28
CA ARG A 628 -15.27 8.51 32.12
C ARG A 628 -13.93 9.18 31.85
N VAL A 629 -13.20 8.63 30.88
CA VAL A 629 -11.89 9.14 30.42
C VAL A 629 -12.06 9.94 29.14
N GLY A 630 -11.27 11.00 28.99
CA GLY A 630 -11.22 11.85 27.80
C GLY A 630 -9.90 12.62 27.71
N ILE A 631 -9.85 13.65 26.87
CA ILE A 631 -8.65 14.48 26.65
C ILE A 631 -9.00 15.94 26.90
N ILE A 632 -8.17 16.63 27.68
CA ILE A 632 -8.31 18.06 27.99
C ILE A 632 -7.14 18.88 27.44
N ASP A 633 -7.38 20.16 27.19
CA ASP A 633 -6.33 21.15 26.93
C ASP A 633 -5.75 21.75 28.24
N LEU A 634 -4.69 22.55 28.12
CA LEU A 634 -4.06 23.25 29.26
C LEU A 634 -4.99 24.20 30.02
N HIS A 635 -6.16 24.54 29.47
CA HIS A 635 -7.17 25.35 30.14
C HIS A 635 -8.21 24.48 30.86
N GLY A 636 -8.02 23.16 30.91
CA GLY A 636 -8.94 22.20 31.52
C GLY A 636 -10.19 21.91 30.69
N LYS A 637 -10.23 22.33 29.41
CA LYS A 637 -11.38 22.12 28.53
C LYS A 637 -11.27 20.78 27.81
N TRP A 638 -12.36 20.01 27.78
CA TRP A 638 -12.44 18.76 27.02
C TRP A 638 -12.30 19.01 25.51
N ILE A 639 -11.27 18.41 24.91
CA ILE A 639 -11.10 18.27 23.45
C ILE A 639 -11.84 17.01 22.99
N VAL A 640 -11.62 15.90 23.70
CA VAL A 640 -12.40 14.67 23.53
C VAL A 640 -13.21 14.44 24.80
N PRO A 641 -14.55 14.32 24.72
CA PRO A 641 -15.40 14.16 25.89
C PRO A 641 -15.04 12.95 26.77
N SER A 642 -15.37 13.05 28.06
CA SER A 642 -15.14 12.02 29.08
C SER A 642 -16.13 10.85 29.00
N SER A 643 -16.23 10.20 27.83
CA SER A 643 -17.16 9.11 27.54
C SER A 643 -16.45 7.84 27.05
N HIS A 644 -15.20 7.66 27.45
CA HIS A 644 -14.33 6.57 26.99
C HIS A 644 -13.76 5.77 28.16
N HIS A 645 -13.37 4.53 27.89
CA HIS A 645 -12.75 3.65 28.88
C HIS A 645 -11.32 4.07 29.21
N SER A 646 -10.53 4.32 28.18
CA SER A 646 -9.14 4.76 28.28
C SER A 646 -8.76 5.61 27.07
N ALA A 647 -7.76 6.46 27.22
CA ALA A 647 -7.13 7.20 26.13
C ALA A 647 -5.61 6.98 26.18
N GLU A 648 -5.00 6.82 25.02
CA GLU A 648 -3.57 6.55 24.83
C GLU A 648 -3.05 7.49 23.75
N ARG A 649 -1.93 8.16 24.01
CA ARG A 649 -1.29 9.03 23.02
C ARG A 649 -0.48 8.18 22.05
N ILE A 650 -0.66 8.43 20.75
CA ILE A 650 0.13 7.79 19.69
C ILE A 650 1.19 8.77 19.18
N THR A 651 0.79 10.01 18.90
CA THR A 651 1.70 11.12 18.54
C THR A 651 1.22 12.43 19.19
N ALA A 652 1.93 13.53 18.98
CA ALA A 652 1.46 14.87 19.32
C ALA A 652 0.07 15.19 18.73
N GLN A 653 -0.25 14.61 17.57
CA GLN A 653 -1.46 14.92 16.79
C GLN A 653 -2.52 13.82 16.81
N VAL A 654 -2.23 12.64 17.38
CA VAL A 654 -3.11 11.47 17.27
C VAL A 654 -3.21 10.68 18.58
N TRP A 655 -4.44 10.26 18.87
CA TRP A 655 -4.84 9.54 20.06
C TRP A 655 -5.57 8.25 19.70
N LYS A 656 -5.41 7.23 20.54
CA LYS A 656 -6.20 5.99 20.51
C LYS A 656 -7.12 5.96 21.73
N LEU A 657 -8.41 5.81 21.50
CA LEU A 657 -9.41 5.76 22.57
C LEU A 657 -10.14 4.42 22.56
N ARG A 658 -10.34 3.84 23.75
CA ARG A 658 -11.12 2.60 23.93
C ARG A 658 -12.56 2.91 24.34
N GLN A 659 -13.50 2.15 23.81
CA GLN A 659 -14.93 2.33 24.04
C GLN A 659 -15.32 2.02 25.50
N ALA A 660 -16.09 2.92 26.11
CA ALA A 660 -16.68 2.73 27.44
C ALA A 660 -17.74 1.60 27.45
N GLY A 661 -17.94 0.97 28.61
CA GLY A 661 -18.96 -0.05 28.82
C GLY A 661 -18.41 -1.43 29.21
N PRO A 662 -19.30 -2.40 29.47
CA PRO A 662 -18.89 -3.72 29.93
C PRO A 662 -18.16 -4.49 28.82
N GLN A 663 -16.93 -4.94 29.12
CA GLN A 663 -16.16 -5.84 28.28
C GLN A 663 -15.24 -6.67 29.19
N GLN A 664 -15.20 -7.99 28.99
CA GLN A 664 -14.40 -8.90 29.82
C GLN A 664 -12.98 -9.04 29.31
N ASN A 665 -12.79 -9.03 27.98
CA ASN A 665 -11.49 -9.13 27.35
C ASN A 665 -11.03 -7.76 26.85
N GLU A 666 -10.10 -7.12 27.56
CA GLU A 666 -9.57 -5.80 27.18
C GLU A 666 -8.90 -5.79 25.80
N TYR A 667 -8.38 -6.93 25.33
CA TYR A 667 -7.83 -7.04 23.98
C TYR A 667 -8.90 -6.92 22.89
N GLU A 668 -10.14 -7.33 23.18
CA GLU A 668 -11.28 -7.24 22.27
C GLU A 668 -12.08 -5.94 22.43
N ARG A 669 -11.74 -5.10 23.41
CA ARG A 669 -12.43 -3.82 23.61
C ARG A 669 -12.28 -2.96 22.35
N PRO A 670 -13.38 -2.51 21.73
CA PRO A 670 -13.29 -1.69 20.53
C PRO A 670 -12.51 -0.40 20.81
N ALA A 671 -11.62 -0.03 19.89
CA ALA A 671 -10.86 1.21 19.94
C ALA A 671 -11.02 1.99 18.63
N ALA A 672 -10.82 3.30 18.70
CA ALA A 672 -10.83 4.20 17.55
C ALA A 672 -9.69 5.21 17.65
N VAL A 673 -9.25 5.72 16.50
CA VAL A 673 -8.22 6.75 16.41
C VAL A 673 -8.88 8.12 16.29
N PHE A 674 -8.33 9.12 16.98
CA PHE A 674 -8.79 10.51 16.98
C PHE A 674 -7.61 11.44 16.72
N ASN A 675 -7.84 12.56 16.05
CA ASN A 675 -6.83 13.61 15.93
C ASN A 675 -6.81 14.53 17.17
N ALA A 676 -5.82 15.42 17.26
CA ALA A 676 -5.65 16.37 18.35
C ALA A 676 -6.77 17.42 18.46
N GLN A 677 -7.66 17.52 17.48
CA GLN A 677 -8.86 18.36 17.55
C GLN A 677 -10.10 17.58 18.00
N GLY A 678 -9.96 16.30 18.33
CA GLY A 678 -11.02 15.43 18.81
C GLY A 678 -11.94 14.86 17.73
N ARG A 679 -11.54 14.93 16.45
CA ARG A 679 -12.25 14.28 15.34
C ARG A 679 -11.85 12.81 15.26
N ALA A 680 -12.83 11.91 15.24
CA ALA A 680 -12.60 10.50 14.96
C ALA A 680 -12.09 10.30 13.53
N LEU A 681 -10.97 9.57 13.40
CA LEU A 681 -10.32 9.20 12.14
C LEU A 681 -10.68 7.77 11.71
N THR A 682 -11.01 6.90 12.67
CA THR A 682 -11.54 5.55 12.41
C THR A 682 -12.84 5.32 13.19
N ALA A 683 -13.60 4.30 12.78
CA ALA A 683 -14.67 3.76 13.63
C ALA A 683 -14.10 2.97 14.83
N PHE A 684 -14.93 2.69 15.83
CA PHE A 684 -14.58 1.78 16.92
C PHE A 684 -14.54 0.34 16.41
N ARG A 685 -13.38 -0.32 16.54
CA ARG A 685 -13.12 -1.66 16.03
C ARG A 685 -12.41 -2.52 17.08
N PRO A 686 -12.81 -3.79 17.27
CA PRO A 686 -12.09 -4.71 18.16
C PRO A 686 -10.68 -4.98 17.61
N LYS A 687 -9.72 -5.23 18.51
CA LYS A 687 -8.32 -5.55 18.16
C LYS A 687 -7.60 -4.52 17.28
N LEU A 688 -8.04 -3.27 17.29
CA LEU A 688 -7.39 -2.20 16.54
C LEU A 688 -5.98 -1.95 17.10
N SER A 689 -4.95 -2.27 16.31
CA SER A 689 -3.56 -1.89 16.51
C SER A 689 -3.30 -0.54 15.85
N VAL A 690 -2.40 0.25 16.45
CA VAL A 690 -1.98 1.55 15.91
C VAL A 690 -0.48 1.65 16.09
N GLY A 691 0.23 2.02 15.03
CA GLY A 691 1.68 2.22 15.01
C GLY A 691 2.06 3.48 14.24
N VAL A 692 3.25 3.99 14.53
CA VAL A 692 3.84 5.15 13.85
C VAL A 692 4.99 4.64 12.98
N ASP A 693 4.97 5.00 11.72
CA ASP A 693 6.01 4.67 10.75
C ASP A 693 7.18 5.66 10.85
N SER A 694 8.33 5.33 10.24
CA SER A 694 9.57 6.11 10.35
C SER A 694 9.47 7.54 9.79
N ASP A 695 8.48 7.81 8.93
CA ASP A 695 8.19 9.13 8.36
C ASP A 695 7.12 9.92 9.14
N GLY A 696 6.68 9.38 10.29
CA GLY A 696 5.66 9.95 11.14
C GLY A 696 4.22 9.66 10.70
N SER A 697 3.99 8.97 9.58
CA SER A 697 2.65 8.52 9.22
C SER A 697 2.17 7.43 10.18
N ILE A 698 0.86 7.26 10.30
CA ILE A 698 0.25 6.42 11.32
C ILE A 698 -0.55 5.33 10.64
N ALA A 699 -0.19 4.08 10.92
CA ALA A 699 -0.93 2.91 10.47
C ALA A 699 -1.85 2.44 11.59
N ALA A 700 -3.14 2.32 11.31
CA ALA A 700 -4.09 1.65 12.20
C ALA A 700 -4.63 0.40 11.51
N SER A 701 -4.75 -0.73 12.19
CA SER A 701 -5.30 -1.95 11.58
C SER A 701 -5.99 -2.87 12.57
N ASP A 702 -7.01 -3.57 12.10
CA ASP A 702 -7.59 -4.73 12.77
C ASP A 702 -7.35 -5.99 11.91
N ASP A 703 -7.96 -7.12 12.27
CA ASP A 703 -7.81 -8.39 11.53
C ASP A 703 -8.32 -8.32 10.07
N GLN A 704 -9.15 -7.32 9.73
CA GLN A 704 -9.87 -7.22 8.46
C GLN A 704 -9.60 -5.92 7.69
N ARG A 705 -9.24 -4.84 8.38
CA ARG A 705 -9.11 -3.50 7.81
C ARG A 705 -7.86 -2.80 8.25
N ARG A 706 -7.42 -1.87 7.43
CA ARG A 706 -6.27 -1.02 7.70
C ARG A 706 -6.55 0.41 7.25
N TRP A 707 -6.02 1.35 8.00
CA TRP A 707 -6.04 2.78 7.72
C TRP A 707 -4.61 3.30 7.67
N VAL A 708 -4.36 4.23 6.75
CA VAL A 708 -3.16 5.08 6.80
C VAL A 708 -3.61 6.49 7.08
N ILE A 709 -3.01 7.08 8.11
CA ILE A 709 -3.34 8.39 8.67
C ILE A 709 -2.12 9.29 8.51
N THR A 710 -2.36 10.53 8.06
CA THR A 710 -1.28 11.52 7.89
C THR A 710 -0.67 11.89 9.24
N PRO A 711 0.63 12.27 9.31
CA PRO A 711 1.30 12.62 10.56
C PRO A 711 0.59 13.71 11.37
N ASP A 712 -0.08 14.64 10.68
CA ASP A 712 -0.84 15.75 11.26
C ASP A 712 -2.29 15.39 11.65
N GLY A 713 -2.74 14.15 11.38
CA GLY A 713 -4.11 13.70 11.65
C GLY A 713 -5.19 14.43 10.82
N SER A 714 -4.80 15.10 9.73
CA SER A 714 -5.72 15.82 8.84
C SER A 714 -6.51 14.89 7.92
N ASP A 715 -5.96 13.70 7.62
CA ASP A 715 -6.60 12.73 6.75
C ASP A 715 -6.36 11.27 7.18
N ALA A 716 -7.33 10.41 6.90
CA ALA A 716 -7.33 8.99 7.24
C ALA A 716 -8.00 8.19 6.12
N VAL A 717 -7.22 7.36 5.44
CA VAL A 717 -7.71 6.56 4.31
C VAL A 717 -7.93 5.13 4.77
N ASP A 718 -9.18 4.67 4.65
CA ASP A 718 -9.52 3.25 4.75
C ASP A 718 -8.98 2.52 3.51
N MET A 719 -8.11 1.54 3.76
CA MET A 719 -7.42 0.74 2.75
C MET A 719 -8.13 -0.57 2.44
N GLU A 720 -9.42 -0.70 2.77
CA GLU A 720 -10.24 -1.88 2.45
C GLU A 720 -9.94 -2.45 1.05
N ASP A 721 -9.40 -3.67 1.03
CA ASP A 721 -9.01 -4.47 -0.15
C ASP A 721 -8.02 -3.81 -1.11
N ALA A 722 -7.14 -2.95 -0.57
CA ALA A 722 -6.01 -2.40 -1.28
C ALA A 722 -4.71 -3.02 -0.80
N ASP A 723 -3.96 -3.64 -1.72
CA ASP A 723 -2.55 -3.94 -1.48
C ASP A 723 -1.80 -2.61 -1.45
N TYR A 724 -0.94 -2.44 -0.45
CA TYR A 724 -0.14 -1.23 -0.36
C TYR A 724 1.32 -1.52 -0.04
N VAL A 725 2.18 -0.66 -0.56
CA VAL A 725 3.62 -0.72 -0.31
C VAL A 725 4.13 0.69 -0.08
N ARG A 726 4.85 0.89 1.02
CA ARG A 726 5.52 2.16 1.33
C ARG A 726 6.83 2.23 0.55
N MET A 727 7.07 3.36 -0.12
CA MET A 727 8.22 3.63 -0.98
C MET A 727 8.75 5.04 -0.69
N GLY A 728 9.48 5.19 0.41
CA GLY A 728 9.88 6.51 0.91
C GLY A 728 8.67 7.32 1.36
N GLU A 729 8.55 8.57 0.90
CA GLU A 729 7.40 9.41 1.25
C GLU A 729 6.10 9.04 0.52
N TRP A 730 6.14 8.10 -0.44
CA TRP A 730 4.99 7.63 -1.21
C TRP A 730 4.45 6.29 -0.71
N THR A 731 3.13 6.17 -0.59
CA THR A 731 2.42 4.90 -0.38
C THR A 731 1.77 4.53 -1.69
N VAL A 732 2.17 3.40 -2.27
CA VAL A 732 1.52 2.85 -3.46
C VAL A 732 0.31 2.07 -3.00
N LEU A 733 -0.86 2.39 -3.55
CA LEU A 733 -2.15 1.79 -3.27
C LEU A 733 -2.64 1.07 -4.53
N ARG A 734 -2.93 -0.22 -4.41
CA ARG A 734 -3.46 -1.05 -5.49
C ARG A 734 -4.79 -1.62 -5.05
N ARG A 735 -5.88 -0.97 -5.47
CA ARG A 735 -7.24 -1.42 -5.15
C ARG A 735 -7.64 -2.56 -6.07
N ALA A 736 -8.25 -3.60 -5.50
CA ALA A 736 -8.92 -4.62 -6.30
C ALA A 736 -10.07 -4.01 -7.14
N PRO A 737 -10.44 -4.64 -8.27
CA PRO A 737 -11.65 -4.25 -9.01
C PRO A 737 -12.88 -4.29 -8.11
N ARG A 738 -13.73 -3.27 -8.20
CA ARG A 738 -14.94 -3.17 -7.38
C ARG A 738 -16.19 -3.25 -8.24
N ALA A 739 -17.22 -3.91 -7.72
CA ALA A 739 -18.51 -3.97 -8.35
C ALA A 739 -19.49 -3.02 -7.65
N GLY A 740 -20.36 -2.37 -8.41
CA GLY A 740 -21.49 -1.61 -7.90
C GLY A 740 -22.63 -1.63 -8.91
N TYR A 741 -23.66 -0.81 -8.69
CA TYR A 741 -24.81 -0.77 -9.59
C TYR A 741 -25.26 0.65 -9.89
N LEU A 742 -25.41 0.95 -11.18
CA LEU A 742 -25.78 2.25 -11.72
C LEU A 742 -27.26 2.27 -12.16
N ASP A 743 -27.91 3.40 -11.97
CA ASP A 743 -29.23 3.67 -12.54
C ASP A 743 -29.14 4.30 -13.95
N ASP A 744 -30.29 4.62 -14.54
CA ASP A 744 -30.39 5.20 -15.88
C ASP A 744 -29.90 6.66 -15.98
N GLN A 745 -29.60 7.31 -14.85
CA GLN A 745 -28.99 8.64 -14.77
C GLN A 745 -27.49 8.58 -14.48
N GLY A 746 -26.89 7.38 -14.46
CA GLY A 746 -25.47 7.18 -14.16
C GLY A 746 -25.13 7.44 -12.70
N GLN A 747 -26.12 7.39 -11.79
CA GLN A 747 -25.91 7.49 -10.36
C GLN A 747 -25.78 6.10 -9.72
N TRP A 748 -24.92 5.99 -8.70
CA TRP A 748 -24.73 4.75 -7.94
C TRP A 748 -25.96 4.49 -7.06
N ARG A 749 -26.80 3.54 -7.47
CA ARG A 749 -27.87 3.00 -6.60
C ARG A 749 -27.29 2.15 -5.49
N ILE A 750 -26.23 1.39 -5.81
CA ILE A 750 -25.41 0.66 -4.85
C ILE A 750 -23.96 1.02 -5.17
N LYS A 751 -23.26 1.67 -4.24
CA LYS A 751 -21.88 2.15 -4.43
C LYS A 751 -20.90 0.99 -4.63
N PRO A 752 -19.75 1.21 -5.30
CA PRO A 752 -18.74 0.17 -5.50
C PRO A 752 -18.28 -0.47 -4.17
N PHE A 753 -18.36 -1.79 -4.10
CA PHE A 753 -17.96 -2.62 -2.97
C PHE A 753 -17.03 -3.74 -3.43
N SER A 754 -16.40 -4.41 -2.47
CA SER A 754 -15.51 -5.55 -2.70
C SER A 754 -16.26 -6.86 -2.51
N ALA A 755 -16.84 -7.36 -3.59
CA ALA A 755 -17.38 -8.72 -3.70
C ALA A 755 -17.60 -9.04 -5.17
N VAL A 756 -17.65 -10.33 -5.50
CA VAL A 756 -18.11 -10.80 -6.80
C VAL A 756 -19.60 -10.55 -6.89
N ALA A 757 -20.02 -9.74 -7.86
CA ALA A 757 -21.40 -9.33 -8.04
C ALA A 757 -21.98 -9.85 -9.35
N GLY A 758 -23.16 -10.45 -9.28
CA GLY A 758 -23.95 -10.86 -10.43
C GLY A 758 -24.88 -9.75 -10.91
N THR A 759 -25.39 -9.86 -12.14
CA THR A 759 -26.34 -8.90 -12.70
C THR A 759 -27.74 -9.05 -12.08
N PHE A 760 -28.48 -7.94 -11.94
CA PHE A 760 -29.90 -7.99 -11.54
C PHE A 760 -30.78 -8.66 -12.60
N ARG A 761 -31.49 -9.72 -12.21
CA ARG A 761 -32.40 -10.49 -13.08
C ARG A 761 -33.60 -11.03 -12.30
N GLY A 762 -34.59 -11.59 -13.00
CA GLY A 762 -35.77 -12.24 -12.41
C GLY A 762 -36.89 -11.30 -11.98
N ALA A 763 -38.01 -11.88 -11.52
CA ALA A 763 -39.17 -11.15 -11.01
C ALA A 763 -39.58 -11.74 -9.64
N PRO A 764 -39.38 -11.02 -8.52
CA PRO A 764 -38.77 -9.70 -8.42
C PRO A 764 -37.26 -9.72 -8.73
N ALA A 765 -36.69 -8.58 -9.16
CA ALA A 765 -35.28 -8.50 -9.52
C ALA A 765 -34.36 -8.77 -8.32
N ARG A 766 -33.36 -9.64 -8.52
CA ARG A 766 -32.34 -9.99 -7.52
C ARG A 766 -30.96 -10.03 -8.17
N ALA A 767 -29.94 -9.82 -7.37
CA ALA A 767 -28.55 -10.09 -7.73
C ALA A 767 -27.89 -11.01 -6.71
N LEU A 768 -27.02 -11.90 -7.19
CA LEU A 768 -26.17 -12.75 -6.37
C LEU A 768 -24.89 -11.97 -6.02
N LEU A 769 -24.56 -11.89 -4.73
CA LEU A 769 -23.26 -11.41 -4.26
C LEU A 769 -22.51 -12.55 -3.58
N THR A 770 -21.23 -12.66 -3.87
CA THR A 770 -20.31 -13.62 -3.24
C THR A 770 -19.06 -12.88 -2.77
N GLY A 771 -18.82 -12.85 -1.47
CA GLY A 771 -17.68 -12.19 -0.84
C GLY A 771 -17.44 -12.77 0.56
N GLU A 772 -16.84 -11.99 1.46
CA GLU A 772 -16.47 -12.46 2.81
C GLU A 772 -17.65 -13.01 3.62
N ASP A 773 -18.83 -12.38 3.55
CA ASP A 773 -20.04 -12.85 4.25
C ASP A 773 -20.69 -14.08 3.60
N GLY A 774 -20.05 -14.68 2.60
CA GLY A 774 -20.59 -15.77 1.81
C GLY A 774 -21.62 -15.34 0.76
N PRO A 775 -22.21 -16.32 0.06
CA PRO A 775 -23.15 -16.10 -1.04
C PRO A 775 -24.51 -15.59 -0.52
N ARG A 776 -25.05 -14.55 -1.13
CA ARG A 776 -26.30 -13.89 -0.70
C ARG A 776 -27.06 -13.28 -1.86
N LEU A 777 -28.38 -13.19 -1.72
CA LEU A 777 -29.23 -12.46 -2.65
C LEU A 777 -29.56 -11.08 -2.11
N ILE A 778 -29.46 -10.06 -2.95
CA ILE A 778 -29.85 -8.69 -2.63
C ILE A 778 -31.03 -8.22 -3.49
N ASP A 779 -31.78 -7.26 -2.96
CA ASP A 779 -32.75 -6.48 -3.73
C ASP A 779 -32.09 -5.26 -4.41
N ASP A 780 -32.87 -4.50 -5.18
CA ASP A 780 -32.38 -3.38 -5.97
C ASP A 780 -31.91 -2.17 -5.13
N GLN A 781 -32.15 -2.18 -3.82
CA GLN A 781 -31.63 -1.20 -2.85
C GLN A 781 -30.37 -1.71 -2.14
N GLY A 782 -29.88 -2.91 -2.50
CA GLY A 782 -28.71 -3.53 -1.88
C GLY A 782 -29.01 -4.22 -0.53
N LYS A 783 -30.28 -4.32 -0.13
CA LYS A 783 -30.64 -5.01 1.10
C LYS A 783 -30.56 -6.52 0.90
N ILE A 784 -29.93 -7.21 1.86
CA ILE A 784 -29.86 -8.68 1.87
C ILE A 784 -31.28 -9.24 2.03
N VAL A 785 -31.70 -10.01 1.04
CA VAL A 785 -32.97 -10.74 1.04
C VAL A 785 -32.81 -12.06 1.77
N THR A 786 -31.72 -12.79 1.48
CA THR A 786 -31.36 -14.03 2.17
C THR A 786 -29.89 -14.38 1.98
N ALA A 787 -29.29 -15.00 2.99
CA ALA A 787 -28.02 -15.71 2.83
C ALA A 787 -28.27 -17.08 2.17
N LEU A 788 -27.31 -17.54 1.38
CA LEU A 788 -27.29 -18.88 0.80
C LEU A 788 -26.26 -19.74 1.55
N PRO A 789 -26.43 -21.07 1.61
CA PRO A 789 -25.45 -21.93 2.26
C PRO A 789 -24.11 -21.91 1.50
N ALA A 790 -23.01 -22.14 2.22
CA ALA A 790 -21.65 -22.05 1.67
C ALA A 790 -21.43 -22.91 0.41
N GLY A 791 -20.68 -22.39 -0.56
CA GLY A 791 -20.31 -23.07 -1.80
C GLY A 791 -20.39 -22.16 -3.02
N GLU A 792 -20.01 -22.68 -4.18
CA GLU A 792 -19.89 -21.91 -5.41
C GLU A 792 -21.25 -21.74 -6.09
N TRP A 793 -21.91 -20.62 -5.80
CA TRP A 793 -23.18 -20.26 -6.43
C TRP A 793 -22.97 -19.51 -7.74
N ARG A 794 -23.81 -19.83 -8.73
CA ARG A 794 -23.91 -19.13 -10.00
C ARG A 794 -25.36 -18.93 -10.41
N TRP A 795 -25.59 -17.93 -11.27
CA TRP A 795 -26.87 -17.73 -11.95
C TRP A 795 -26.65 -17.64 -13.45
N PRO A 796 -26.62 -18.80 -14.15
CA PRO A 796 -26.32 -18.87 -15.57
C PRO A 796 -27.30 -18.05 -16.41
N GLN A 797 -26.84 -17.49 -17.54
CA GLN A 797 -27.69 -16.68 -18.39
C GLN A 797 -28.91 -17.45 -18.89
N GLY A 798 -30.08 -16.88 -18.66
CA GLY A 798 -31.39 -17.46 -19.00
C GLY A 798 -31.72 -18.75 -18.26
N SER A 799 -31.08 -19.03 -17.13
CA SER A 799 -31.57 -19.99 -16.14
C SER A 799 -32.68 -19.35 -15.29
N ASP A 800 -33.77 -20.08 -15.08
CA ASP A 800 -34.90 -19.69 -14.23
C ASP A 800 -34.53 -19.74 -12.73
N MET A 801 -33.46 -20.48 -12.37
CA MET A 801 -33.01 -20.71 -11.00
C MET A 801 -31.52 -20.46 -10.84
N LEU A 802 -31.10 -20.11 -9.62
CA LEU A 802 -29.71 -20.14 -9.22
C LEU A 802 -29.28 -21.57 -8.96
N LEU A 803 -27.99 -21.85 -9.11
CA LEU A 803 -27.46 -23.18 -8.86
C LEU A 803 -26.09 -23.16 -8.18
N ARG A 804 -25.78 -24.24 -7.48
CA ARG A 804 -24.49 -24.47 -6.81
C ARG A 804 -24.00 -25.89 -7.06
N HIS A 805 -22.72 -26.03 -7.35
CA HIS A 805 -22.01 -27.31 -7.33
C HIS A 805 -21.32 -27.52 -6.00
N TYR A 806 -21.39 -28.75 -5.48
CA TYR A 806 -20.71 -29.14 -4.24
C TYR A 806 -20.51 -30.65 -4.18
N TYR A 807 -19.64 -31.11 -3.27
CA TYR A 807 -19.46 -32.53 -2.99
C TYR A 807 -20.16 -32.93 -1.69
N SER A 808 -20.86 -34.06 -1.71
CA SER A 808 -21.44 -34.71 -0.54
C SER A 808 -20.86 -36.12 -0.42
N GLY A 809 -19.82 -36.28 0.39
CA GLY A 809 -18.95 -37.47 0.35
C GLY A 809 -18.15 -37.49 -0.96
N ASN A 810 -18.13 -38.62 -1.67
CA ASN A 810 -17.46 -38.74 -2.98
C ASN A 810 -18.40 -38.46 -4.17
N ARG A 811 -19.59 -37.92 -3.92
CA ARG A 811 -20.57 -37.60 -4.98
C ARG A 811 -20.63 -36.10 -5.21
N GLU A 812 -20.46 -35.71 -6.46
CA GLU A 812 -20.75 -34.35 -6.91
C GLU A 812 -22.27 -34.16 -6.96
N MET A 813 -22.74 -32.98 -6.58
CA MET A 813 -24.16 -32.62 -6.49
C MET A 813 -24.38 -31.22 -7.07
N THR A 814 -25.53 -31.00 -7.69
CA THR A 814 -26.02 -29.69 -8.12
C THR A 814 -27.33 -29.35 -7.40
N ASP A 815 -27.33 -28.29 -6.60
CA ASP A 815 -28.54 -27.75 -5.96
C ASP A 815 -29.09 -26.57 -6.78
N TYR A 816 -30.42 -26.48 -6.90
CA TYR A 816 -31.09 -25.32 -7.49
C TYR A 816 -31.95 -24.59 -6.47
N THR A 817 -31.93 -23.26 -6.50
CA THR A 817 -32.74 -22.40 -5.62
C THR A 817 -33.53 -21.36 -6.41
N GLY A 818 -34.67 -20.99 -5.85
CA GLY A 818 -35.44 -19.85 -6.33
C GLY A 818 -34.88 -18.52 -5.81
N LEU A 819 -35.51 -17.41 -6.22
CA LEU A 819 -35.14 -16.05 -5.81
C LEU A 819 -35.39 -15.74 -4.31
N ASP A 820 -36.05 -16.66 -3.61
CA ASP A 820 -36.22 -16.65 -2.15
C ASP A 820 -35.12 -17.41 -1.40
N GLY A 821 -34.12 -17.92 -2.13
CA GLY A 821 -33.01 -18.74 -1.61
C GLY A 821 -33.39 -20.14 -1.14
N LYS A 822 -34.67 -20.52 -1.23
CA LYS A 822 -35.10 -21.87 -0.82
C LYS A 822 -34.76 -22.87 -1.92
N LYS A 823 -34.23 -24.02 -1.50
CA LYS A 823 -33.92 -25.12 -2.42
C LYS A 823 -35.18 -25.64 -3.11
N ARG A 824 -35.12 -25.82 -4.42
CA ARG A 824 -36.21 -26.35 -5.25
C ARG A 824 -35.98 -27.81 -5.60
N LEU A 825 -34.77 -28.16 -6.06
CA LEU A 825 -34.39 -29.53 -6.36
C LEU A 825 -32.88 -29.73 -6.21
N SER A 826 -32.46 -31.00 -6.14
CA SER A 826 -31.06 -31.43 -6.13
C SER A 826 -30.87 -32.51 -7.21
N VAL A 827 -29.76 -32.44 -7.93
CA VAL A 827 -29.38 -33.39 -8.99
C VAL A 827 -28.02 -33.99 -8.63
N GLU A 828 -27.87 -35.30 -8.75
CA GLU A 828 -26.56 -35.95 -8.61
C GLU A 828 -25.71 -35.70 -9.86
N GLY A 829 -24.46 -35.26 -9.67
CA GLY A 829 -23.52 -34.87 -10.71
C GLY A 829 -23.57 -33.38 -11.09
N HIS A 830 -22.72 -33.00 -12.03
CA HIS A 830 -22.65 -31.66 -12.60
C HIS A 830 -23.81 -31.41 -13.59
N ALA A 831 -24.68 -30.45 -13.28
CA ALA A 831 -25.83 -30.08 -14.11
C ALA A 831 -25.83 -28.61 -14.57
N SER A 832 -26.46 -28.32 -15.71
CA SER A 832 -26.52 -26.99 -16.35
C SER A 832 -27.49 -26.03 -15.66
N GLY A 833 -27.60 -24.78 -16.15
CA GLY A 833 -28.74 -23.92 -15.85
C GLY A 833 -30.09 -24.59 -16.14
N PHE A 834 -31.12 -24.20 -15.38
CA PHE A 834 -32.48 -24.73 -15.50
C PHE A 834 -33.31 -23.80 -16.39
N SER A 835 -33.81 -24.28 -17.52
CA SER A 835 -34.50 -23.49 -18.54
C SER A 835 -35.71 -24.26 -19.04
N GLU A 836 -36.88 -23.61 -19.11
CA GLU A 836 -38.12 -24.19 -19.65
C GLU A 836 -38.53 -25.51 -18.97
N GLY A 837 -38.34 -25.59 -17.66
CA GLY A 837 -38.69 -26.77 -16.86
C GLY A 837 -37.66 -27.89 -16.89
N ARG A 838 -36.46 -27.66 -17.46
CA ARG A 838 -35.43 -28.70 -17.60
C ARG A 838 -34.01 -28.20 -17.33
N ALA A 839 -33.16 -29.09 -16.85
CA ALA A 839 -31.71 -28.93 -16.86
C ALA A 839 -31.04 -30.07 -17.66
N VAL A 840 -29.72 -30.01 -17.83
CA VAL A 840 -28.92 -31.07 -18.43
C VAL A 840 -27.87 -31.53 -17.44
N ALA A 841 -27.81 -32.82 -17.14
CA ALA A 841 -26.80 -33.40 -16.28
C ALA A 841 -25.83 -34.29 -17.07
N ARG A 842 -24.55 -34.24 -16.67
CA ARG A 842 -23.53 -35.18 -17.15
C ARG A 842 -23.67 -36.50 -16.39
N VAL A 843 -23.99 -37.57 -17.11
CA VAL A 843 -24.18 -38.93 -16.54
C VAL A 843 -22.98 -39.84 -16.78
N SER A 844 -22.10 -39.51 -17.74
CA SER A 844 -20.81 -40.18 -17.98
C SER A 844 -19.85 -39.25 -18.75
N ASN A 845 -18.62 -39.69 -19.01
CA ASN A 845 -17.63 -38.92 -19.80
C ASN A 845 -18.08 -38.60 -21.23
N ARG A 846 -19.09 -39.30 -21.77
CA ARG A 846 -19.66 -39.06 -23.12
C ARG A 846 -21.19 -39.11 -23.11
N GLY A 847 -21.82 -38.83 -21.99
CA GLY A 847 -23.27 -38.96 -21.84
C GLY A 847 -23.85 -37.79 -21.08
N MET A 848 -24.69 -37.00 -21.74
CA MET A 848 -25.52 -35.95 -21.15
C MET A 848 -27.00 -36.32 -21.30
N ARG A 849 -27.80 -36.04 -20.27
CA ARG A 849 -29.24 -36.32 -20.26
C ARG A 849 -30.02 -35.14 -19.70
N ALA A 850 -31.27 -35.00 -20.14
CA ALA A 850 -32.18 -34.01 -19.59
C ALA A 850 -32.59 -34.38 -18.17
N VAL A 851 -32.84 -33.38 -17.34
CA VAL A 851 -33.33 -33.48 -15.97
C VAL A 851 -34.64 -32.72 -15.88
N ASP A 852 -35.66 -33.33 -15.28
CA ASP A 852 -36.97 -32.67 -15.07
C ASP A 852 -37.01 -31.81 -13.81
N ASP A 853 -38.17 -31.22 -13.54
CA ASP A 853 -38.44 -30.36 -12.38
C ASP A 853 -38.46 -31.08 -11.03
N LYS A 854 -38.32 -32.41 -11.03
CA LYS A 854 -38.18 -33.25 -9.83
C LYS A 854 -36.74 -33.74 -9.62
N GLY A 855 -35.82 -33.36 -10.51
CA GLY A 855 -34.44 -33.81 -10.48
C GLY A 855 -34.21 -35.20 -11.08
N ALA A 856 -35.20 -35.77 -11.79
CA ALA A 856 -35.07 -37.09 -12.40
C ALA A 856 -34.49 -37.00 -13.82
N LEU A 857 -33.60 -37.94 -14.18
CA LEU A 857 -33.06 -38.06 -15.53
C LEU A 857 -34.15 -38.55 -16.51
N THR A 858 -34.41 -37.77 -17.55
CA THR A 858 -35.44 -38.05 -18.57
C THR A 858 -34.84 -38.05 -19.97
N GLY A 859 -35.54 -38.72 -20.90
CA GLY A 859 -35.11 -38.80 -22.31
C GLY A 859 -33.84 -39.65 -22.55
N PRO A 860 -33.41 -39.73 -23.83
CA PRO A 860 -32.20 -40.43 -24.25
C PRO A 860 -30.92 -39.71 -23.79
N ALA A 861 -29.79 -40.41 -23.86
CA ALA A 861 -28.46 -39.86 -23.63
C ALA A 861 -27.80 -39.42 -24.93
N PHE A 862 -27.08 -38.31 -24.89
CA PHE A 862 -26.36 -37.73 -26.04
C PHE A 862 -24.90 -37.44 -25.71
N ASP A 863 -24.04 -37.35 -26.73
CA ASP A 863 -22.62 -37.00 -26.56
C ASP A 863 -22.48 -35.57 -25.99
N SER A 864 -23.35 -34.66 -26.44
CA SER A 864 -23.55 -33.35 -25.84
C SER A 864 -25.01 -32.91 -25.93
N LEU A 865 -25.49 -32.18 -24.94
CA LEU A 865 -26.84 -31.64 -24.89
C LEU A 865 -26.81 -30.25 -24.25
N GLY A 866 -27.38 -29.26 -24.94
CA GLY A 866 -27.55 -27.89 -24.44
C GLY A 866 -28.87 -27.68 -23.71
N PRO A 867 -29.04 -26.53 -23.03
CA PRO A 867 -30.30 -26.18 -22.38
C PRO A 867 -31.42 -25.97 -23.41
N LEU A 868 -32.65 -26.30 -23.02
CA LEU A 868 -33.84 -26.09 -23.83
C LEU A 868 -34.13 -24.58 -23.99
N ARG A 869 -34.29 -24.12 -25.24
CA ARG A 869 -34.65 -22.75 -25.60
C ARG A 869 -35.67 -22.75 -26.72
N GLU A 870 -36.78 -22.05 -26.50
CA GLU A 870 -37.90 -21.98 -27.44
C GLU A 870 -38.39 -23.38 -27.87
N GLY A 871 -38.36 -24.34 -26.94
CA GLY A 871 -38.74 -25.72 -27.19
C GLY A 871 -37.71 -26.60 -27.92
N LEU A 872 -36.52 -26.07 -28.26
CA LEU A 872 -35.45 -26.81 -28.92
C LEU A 872 -34.12 -26.72 -28.14
N ALA A 873 -33.42 -27.84 -28.02
CA ALA A 873 -32.12 -27.94 -27.37
C ALA A 873 -31.05 -28.32 -28.39
N PRO A 874 -29.90 -27.61 -28.47
CA PRO A 874 -28.75 -28.05 -29.25
C PRO A 874 -28.28 -29.44 -28.79
N VAL A 875 -27.99 -30.32 -29.72
CA VAL A 875 -27.52 -31.69 -29.41
C VAL A 875 -26.34 -32.08 -30.30
N GLY A 876 -25.41 -32.85 -29.76
CA GLY A 876 -24.35 -33.52 -30.51
C GLY A 876 -24.58 -35.03 -30.54
N VAL A 877 -24.53 -35.61 -31.74
CA VAL A 877 -24.64 -37.05 -31.97
C VAL A 877 -23.52 -37.45 -32.92
N ASP A 878 -22.68 -38.41 -32.51
CA ASP A 878 -21.51 -38.88 -33.24
C ASP A 878 -20.48 -37.75 -33.51
N SER A 879 -20.52 -37.14 -34.70
CA SER A 879 -19.56 -36.11 -35.15
C SER A 879 -20.23 -34.83 -35.66
N GLY A 880 -21.56 -34.75 -35.55
CA GLY A 880 -22.37 -33.63 -36.01
C GLY A 880 -23.33 -33.13 -34.92
N TYR A 881 -23.89 -31.95 -35.18
CA TYR A 881 -24.76 -31.24 -34.25
C TYR A 881 -26.10 -30.91 -34.91
N GLY A 882 -27.16 -30.97 -34.11
CA GLY A 882 -28.55 -30.72 -34.52
C GLY A 882 -29.37 -30.20 -33.34
N TYR A 883 -30.69 -30.45 -33.36
CA TYR A 883 -31.59 -30.04 -32.28
C TYR A 883 -32.59 -31.12 -31.93
N VAL A 884 -32.91 -31.21 -30.64
CA VAL A 884 -33.96 -32.08 -30.10
C VAL A 884 -35.06 -31.27 -29.45
N ASP A 885 -36.27 -31.83 -29.42
CA ASP A 885 -37.38 -31.28 -28.64
C ASP A 885 -37.24 -31.57 -27.14
N ALA A 886 -38.19 -31.08 -26.34
CA ALA A 886 -38.22 -31.30 -24.90
C ALA A 886 -38.25 -32.78 -24.49
N GLN A 887 -38.70 -33.70 -25.36
CA GLN A 887 -38.72 -35.14 -25.09
C GLN A 887 -37.41 -35.83 -25.49
N GLY A 888 -36.47 -35.10 -26.11
CA GLY A 888 -35.22 -35.62 -26.64
C GLY A 888 -35.37 -36.30 -27.99
N LYS A 889 -36.46 -36.03 -28.74
CA LYS A 889 -36.60 -36.50 -30.11
C LYS A 889 -35.94 -35.52 -31.07
N MET A 890 -35.19 -36.05 -32.04
CA MET A 890 -34.55 -35.22 -33.08
C MET A 890 -35.60 -34.39 -33.82
N ALA A 891 -35.49 -33.07 -33.70
CA ALA A 891 -36.32 -32.09 -34.39
C ALA A 891 -35.61 -31.55 -35.65
N ILE A 892 -34.28 -31.41 -35.59
CA ILE A 892 -33.43 -31.01 -36.71
C ILE A 892 -32.22 -31.95 -36.72
N ALA A 893 -31.96 -32.59 -37.87
CA ALA A 893 -30.89 -33.57 -38.03
C ALA A 893 -29.51 -33.03 -37.67
N ALA A 894 -28.62 -33.91 -37.21
CA ALA A 894 -27.29 -33.57 -36.71
C ALA A 894 -26.25 -33.37 -37.83
N ASP A 895 -26.58 -32.53 -38.81
CA ASP A 895 -25.79 -32.34 -40.03
C ASP A 895 -24.81 -31.15 -39.96
N TYR A 896 -24.78 -30.43 -38.84
CA TYR A 896 -23.99 -29.23 -38.65
C TYR A 896 -22.70 -29.49 -37.87
N ARG A 897 -21.69 -28.64 -38.06
CA ARG A 897 -20.45 -28.63 -37.26
C ARG A 897 -20.58 -27.77 -36.01
N VAL A 898 -21.49 -26.79 -36.04
CA VAL A 898 -21.65 -25.72 -35.04
C VAL A 898 -23.13 -25.31 -35.01
N VAL A 899 -23.76 -25.21 -33.83
CA VAL A 899 -25.19 -24.87 -33.67
C VAL A 899 -25.48 -23.94 -32.47
N ALA A 900 -25.92 -22.70 -32.71
CA ALA A 900 -26.30 -21.79 -31.61
C ALA A 900 -27.69 -22.14 -31.05
N PRO A 901 -27.99 -21.88 -29.76
CA PRO A 901 -29.35 -22.01 -29.25
C PRO A 901 -30.32 -21.09 -30.01
N PHE A 902 -31.59 -21.51 -30.12
CA PHE A 902 -32.64 -20.69 -30.72
C PHE A 902 -32.89 -19.43 -29.88
N GLN A 903 -32.97 -18.29 -30.57
CA GLN A 903 -33.32 -16.99 -30.01
C GLN A 903 -34.18 -16.22 -31.01
N ASN A 904 -35.36 -15.77 -30.55
CA ASN A 904 -36.37 -15.10 -31.36
C ASN A 904 -36.77 -15.90 -32.63
N GLY A 905 -36.90 -17.21 -32.50
CA GLY A 905 -37.29 -18.14 -33.56
C GLY A 905 -36.22 -18.32 -34.64
N ARG A 906 -34.95 -18.02 -34.35
CA ARG A 906 -33.81 -18.22 -35.26
C ARG A 906 -32.64 -18.84 -34.53
N ALA A 907 -31.88 -19.66 -35.25
CA ALA A 907 -30.58 -20.15 -34.80
C ALA A 907 -29.55 -19.97 -35.90
N VAL A 908 -28.30 -19.73 -35.50
CA VAL A 908 -27.16 -19.72 -36.42
C VAL A 908 -26.50 -21.10 -36.38
N VAL A 909 -26.27 -21.68 -37.54
CA VAL A 909 -25.64 -23.00 -37.70
C VAL A 909 -24.55 -22.93 -38.77
N SER A 910 -23.57 -23.83 -38.70
CA SER A 910 -22.51 -23.90 -39.72
C SER A 910 -22.23 -25.33 -40.16
N THR A 911 -21.92 -25.49 -41.43
CA THR A 911 -21.19 -26.64 -41.97
C THR A 911 -19.72 -26.26 -42.18
N LEU A 912 -18.91 -27.15 -42.78
CA LEU A 912 -17.53 -26.81 -43.17
C LEU A 912 -17.47 -25.65 -44.17
N ASP A 913 -18.44 -25.59 -45.09
CA ASP A 913 -18.38 -24.68 -46.24
C ASP A 913 -19.30 -23.46 -46.10
N ALA A 914 -20.26 -23.51 -45.19
CA ALA A 914 -21.32 -22.51 -45.10
C ALA A 914 -21.77 -22.18 -43.68
N SER A 915 -22.34 -20.99 -43.55
CA SER A 915 -22.87 -20.39 -42.33
C SER A 915 -24.31 -19.97 -42.57
N MET A 916 -25.25 -20.40 -41.75
CA MET A 916 -26.68 -20.28 -42.03
C MET A 916 -27.46 -19.72 -40.85
N ILE A 917 -28.51 -18.95 -41.15
CA ILE A 917 -29.61 -18.71 -40.21
C ILE A 917 -30.71 -19.71 -40.57
N ILE A 918 -31.19 -20.46 -39.60
CA ILE A 918 -32.30 -21.42 -39.76
C ILE A 918 -33.51 -21.02 -38.91
N ASP A 919 -34.68 -21.47 -39.33
CA ASP A 919 -35.91 -21.43 -38.52
C ASP A 919 -36.08 -22.71 -37.67
N PRO A 920 -37.08 -22.80 -36.76
CA PRO A 920 -37.27 -23.96 -35.89
C PRO A 920 -37.62 -25.27 -36.61
N THR A 921 -37.91 -25.22 -37.92
CA THR A 921 -38.11 -26.41 -38.75
C THR A 921 -36.81 -26.90 -39.40
N GLY A 922 -35.69 -26.21 -39.16
CA GLY A 922 -34.39 -26.48 -39.78
C GLY A 922 -34.24 -25.87 -41.18
N ARG A 923 -35.21 -25.08 -41.65
CA ARG A 923 -35.15 -24.48 -42.98
C ARG A 923 -34.21 -23.27 -42.99
N GLN A 924 -33.33 -23.22 -43.99
CA GLN A 924 -32.45 -22.07 -44.25
C GLN A 924 -33.25 -20.80 -44.55
N VAL A 925 -32.94 -19.74 -43.81
CA VAL A 925 -33.43 -18.38 -43.97
C VAL A 925 -32.39 -17.52 -44.70
N ALA A 926 -31.11 -17.66 -44.33
CA ALA A 926 -29.97 -17.09 -45.03
C ALA A 926 -28.77 -18.04 -44.97
N ARG A 927 -27.88 -17.94 -45.95
CA ARG A 927 -26.62 -18.69 -46.00
C ARG A 927 -25.48 -17.83 -46.52
N VAL A 928 -24.35 -17.85 -45.85
CA VAL A 928 -23.08 -17.30 -46.33
C VAL A 928 -22.15 -18.46 -46.63
N GLU A 929 -21.62 -18.50 -47.83
CA GLU A 929 -20.62 -19.48 -48.27
C GLU A 929 -19.55 -18.82 -49.12
N MET A 930 -18.47 -19.55 -49.41
CA MET A 930 -17.43 -19.10 -50.33
C MET A 930 -17.79 -19.49 -51.77
N GLU A 931 -17.92 -18.51 -52.65
CA GLU A 931 -18.11 -18.71 -54.09
C GLU A 931 -17.00 -17.96 -54.84
N CYS A 932 -16.18 -18.69 -55.59
CA CYS A 932 -15.06 -18.11 -56.35
C CYS A 932 -14.10 -17.23 -55.50
N GLY A 933 -13.84 -17.65 -54.26
CA GLY A 933 -12.97 -16.91 -53.34
C GLY A 933 -13.61 -15.66 -52.72
N VAL A 934 -14.93 -15.46 -52.89
CA VAL A 934 -15.70 -14.34 -52.34
C VAL A 934 -16.79 -14.86 -51.41
N ARG A 935 -16.97 -14.21 -50.26
CA ARG A 935 -18.11 -14.52 -49.36
C ARG A 935 -19.41 -14.05 -50.00
N THR A 936 -20.29 -15.00 -50.28
CA THR A 936 -21.58 -14.75 -50.92
C THR A 936 -22.72 -15.08 -49.97
N LEU A 937 -23.63 -14.12 -49.80
CA LEU A 937 -24.89 -14.24 -49.08
C LEU A 937 -26.01 -14.70 -50.03
N TYR A 938 -26.70 -15.74 -49.61
CA TYR A 938 -27.89 -16.33 -50.23
C TYR A 938 -29.10 -16.19 -49.30
N GLY A 939 -30.27 -15.95 -49.90
CA GLY A 939 -31.55 -15.92 -49.18
C GLY A 939 -32.21 -17.29 -49.05
N SER A 940 -33.44 -17.28 -48.52
CA SER A 940 -34.25 -18.48 -48.24
C SER A 940 -34.69 -19.31 -49.45
N HIS A 941 -34.49 -18.81 -50.67
CA HIS A 941 -34.79 -19.50 -51.93
C HIS A 941 -33.51 -19.72 -52.76
N ASN A 942 -32.33 -19.73 -52.11
CA ASN A 942 -31.02 -19.84 -52.74
C ASN A 942 -30.72 -18.77 -53.80
N GLN A 943 -31.43 -17.65 -53.74
CA GLN A 943 -31.12 -16.48 -54.56
C GLN A 943 -29.94 -15.73 -53.96
N ARG A 944 -28.95 -15.37 -54.79
CA ARG A 944 -27.82 -14.54 -54.37
C ARG A 944 -28.33 -13.14 -53.99
N LEU A 945 -28.07 -12.73 -52.76
CA LEU A 945 -28.42 -11.42 -52.22
C LEU A 945 -27.23 -10.46 -52.20
N TRP A 946 -26.02 -10.98 -51.97
CA TRP A 946 -24.79 -10.19 -51.97
C TRP A 946 -23.56 -11.06 -52.23
N PRO A 947 -22.54 -10.60 -52.96
CA PRO A 947 -22.59 -9.41 -53.80
C PRO A 947 -23.51 -9.62 -55.02
N LEU A 948 -23.98 -8.52 -55.62
CA LEU A 948 -24.90 -8.61 -56.77
C LEU A 948 -24.23 -9.21 -58.02
N SER A 949 -22.92 -9.00 -58.18
CA SER A 949 -22.08 -9.57 -59.23
C SER A 949 -20.91 -10.35 -58.65
N LEU A 950 -20.38 -11.31 -59.39
CA LEU A 950 -19.16 -12.05 -59.04
C LEU A 950 -17.98 -11.60 -59.91
N PRO A 951 -16.74 -11.89 -59.51
CA PRO A 951 -15.56 -11.61 -60.34
C PRO A 951 -15.65 -12.26 -61.71
N SER A 952 -15.14 -11.59 -62.74
CA SER A 952 -15.28 -12.00 -64.15
C SER A 952 -14.58 -13.31 -64.54
N ARG A 953 -13.76 -13.90 -63.65
CA ARG A 953 -13.07 -15.21 -63.82
C ARG A 953 -13.65 -16.32 -62.94
N CYS A 954 -14.86 -16.14 -62.42
CA CYS A 954 -15.59 -17.17 -61.71
C CYS A 954 -16.11 -18.20 -62.75
N ALA A 955 -15.48 -19.37 -62.85
CA ALA A 955 -15.93 -20.43 -63.74
C ALA A 955 -17.27 -20.97 -63.24
N ARG A 956 -18.24 -21.10 -64.16
CA ARG A 956 -19.60 -21.60 -63.89
C ARG A 956 -19.61 -23.06 -63.48
#